data_AF-A0A1G8JGV9-F1
#
_entry.id   AF-A0A1G8JGV9-F1
#
_cell.length_a   1.000
_cell.length_b   1.000
_cell.length_c   1.000
_cell.angle_alpha   90.00
_cell.angle_beta   90.00
_cell.angle_gamma   90.00
#
_symmetry.space_group_name_H-M   'P 1'
#
loop_
_entity.id
_entity.type
_entity.pdbx_description
1 polymer ?
#
loop_
_entity_poly.entity_id
_entity_poly.type
_entity_poly.pdbx_seq_one_letter_code
_entity_poly.pdbx_strand_id
1 'polypeptide(L)'
;MESRIKKFSEIGIKDVCTVGGKNASLGEMYNKLTSKGVSIPNGFATTSYAFWEFLKENKIETPLKQLLTKLNRKDYSNLETIGEQARKYILNGTFSSAFSKDIKKSYTSLCGKDLKEVAVRSSATAEDLPDASFAGQHETYLNIKGEDELLEAVKKCYASLYTNRAIKYREDKGFKHHTIALSVGMQLMVRSDKGCSGVGFTIEPESGFENVIVLSGVWGLGENIVQGTVNPDEFYVFKPSLKQGKYPIIQKKMGDKKLSMIYANKTQEQSIVNSNTPKNKQQQFVLTDKEIIKLSNWAKLIEDHYQKPMDIEWAKDGITNQLFITQARPETVHQTRNKNSLIEYKLLEKGTILSQGNAIGSKIKVGKACFLKSPKNVGSLVPNTIIITDTITPDWDPLLKQVSGIVTNKGGRTSHAAIVARELGVPAIVGCGDATKTIIDGTIITISCAQGKTGYIYKGELSFEEKEIDFQNIKMPKTEVKMILADPENAFPLSFYPNDGVGLLRMEFIITHNVKIHPMALVKFDQLTDISLKKEITTITETYKDKKEYFVDKLSQGIATIVAAFYPKEVIVRLSDFKTNEYANLIGGKDFEPHEENPMLGFRGASRYYNDLYKAGFALECEAIKKVREQMGLINLKVMIPFCRTLNEGKKVIATMAENGLKQSENGLEIYTMVEIPSNVILAEKFAEIFDGFSIGSNDLTQLTLGIDRDSELMGKLFDENDAAAKQMIKMAIQSAIKTQTKIGLCGQAPSDFPEFAAFLVNEGIDSISFNPDALLQGIENINKAEESLKVANKANDFIFYK
;
A
#
# COMPACT_ATOMS: atom_id res chain seq x y z
N MET A 1 -46.26 -2.05 -18.90
CA MET A 1 -45.17 -1.59 -19.77
C MET A 1 -43.91 -1.52 -18.92
N GLU A 2 -42.80 -2.07 -19.41
CA GLU A 2 -41.50 -1.90 -18.75
C GLU A 2 -41.08 -0.42 -18.83
N SER A 3 -40.51 0.12 -17.75
CA SER A 3 -40.10 1.53 -17.70
C SER A 3 -38.82 1.75 -18.49
N ARG A 4 -38.74 2.85 -19.25
CA ARG A 4 -37.53 3.26 -19.98
C ARG A 4 -36.48 3.91 -19.08
N ILE A 5 -36.93 4.47 -17.95
CA ILE A 5 -36.10 5.20 -17.00
C ILE A 5 -36.44 4.77 -15.58
N LYS A 6 -35.43 4.65 -14.73
CA LYS A 6 -35.60 4.47 -13.28
C LYS A 6 -34.70 5.44 -12.53
N LYS A 7 -35.19 6.00 -11.43
CA LYS A 7 -34.37 6.81 -10.51
C LYS A 7 -33.43 5.92 -9.71
N PHE A 8 -32.33 6.47 -9.19
CA PHE A 8 -31.46 5.71 -8.27
C PHE A 8 -32.19 5.24 -7.02
N SER A 9 -33.21 5.97 -6.57
CA SER A 9 -34.10 5.56 -5.47
C SER A 9 -35.01 4.36 -5.78
N GLU A 10 -35.05 3.89 -7.03
CA GLU A 10 -35.96 2.83 -7.52
C GLU A 10 -35.20 1.57 -7.98
N ILE A 11 -33.87 1.56 -7.86
CA ILE A 11 -33.00 0.47 -8.32
C ILE A 11 -32.06 0.02 -7.21
N GLY A 12 -31.72 -1.27 -7.22
CA GLY A 12 -30.71 -1.84 -6.33
C GLY A 12 -29.93 -2.98 -7.00
N ILE A 13 -29.16 -3.74 -6.22
CA ILE A 13 -28.26 -4.76 -6.77
C ILE A 13 -28.99 -5.90 -7.51
N LYS A 14 -30.29 -6.07 -7.28
CA LYS A 14 -31.14 -7.04 -7.99
C LYS A 14 -31.52 -6.59 -9.41
N ASP A 15 -31.33 -5.31 -9.74
CA ASP A 15 -31.69 -4.73 -11.03
C ASP A 15 -30.53 -4.77 -12.06
N VAL A 16 -29.44 -5.50 -11.82
CA VAL A 16 -28.26 -5.56 -12.72
C VAL A 16 -28.64 -5.89 -14.17
N CYS A 17 -29.58 -6.82 -14.41
CA CYS A 17 -30.05 -7.14 -15.77
C CYS A 17 -30.86 -5.99 -16.42
N THR A 18 -31.37 -5.05 -15.63
CA THR A 18 -32.20 -3.93 -16.08
C THR A 18 -31.38 -2.65 -16.28
N VAL A 19 -30.45 -2.35 -15.38
CA VAL A 19 -29.71 -1.07 -15.38
C VAL A 19 -28.19 -1.22 -15.43
N GLY A 20 -27.69 -2.45 -15.56
CA GLY A 20 -26.26 -2.71 -15.52
C GLY A 20 -25.68 -2.64 -14.10
N GLY A 21 -24.44 -3.13 -13.97
CA GLY A 21 -23.74 -3.28 -12.71
C GLY A 21 -23.55 -1.99 -11.91
N LYS A 22 -22.90 -1.00 -12.53
CA LYS A 22 -22.62 0.32 -11.95
C LYS A 22 -23.87 1.05 -11.45
N ASN A 23 -24.93 1.13 -12.26
CA ASN A 23 -26.15 1.82 -11.84
C ASN A 23 -26.89 1.06 -10.74
N ALA A 24 -26.90 -0.28 -10.79
CA ALA A 24 -27.46 -1.11 -9.74
C ALA A 24 -26.71 -0.91 -8.40
N SER A 25 -25.37 -0.86 -8.44
CA SER A 25 -24.53 -0.55 -7.27
C SER A 25 -24.79 0.85 -6.73
N LEU A 26 -24.89 1.86 -7.60
CA LEU A 26 -25.23 3.24 -7.20
C LEU A 26 -26.58 3.33 -6.51
N GLY A 27 -27.61 2.72 -7.08
CA GLY A 27 -28.94 2.68 -6.46
C GLY A 27 -28.95 1.91 -5.14
N GLU A 28 -28.25 0.77 -5.07
CA GLU A 28 -28.09 0.00 -3.83
C GLU A 28 -27.51 0.86 -2.72
N MET A 29 -26.37 1.52 -2.98
CA MET A 29 -25.74 2.40 -2.01
C MET A 29 -26.65 3.60 -1.65
N TYR A 30 -27.30 4.22 -2.64
CA TYR A 30 -28.19 5.36 -2.41
C TYR A 30 -29.35 5.00 -1.48
N ASN A 31 -29.96 3.83 -1.69
CA ASN A 31 -31.09 3.38 -0.90
C ASN A 31 -30.70 2.84 0.48
N LYS A 32 -29.51 2.22 0.63
CA LYS A 32 -29.13 1.51 1.86
C LYS A 32 -28.15 2.27 2.75
N LEU A 33 -27.34 3.17 2.20
CA LEU A 33 -26.23 3.80 2.90
C LEU A 33 -26.41 5.31 3.12
N THR A 34 -27.28 5.98 2.35
CA THR A 34 -27.56 7.41 2.58
C THR A 34 -28.17 7.68 3.95
N SER A 35 -29.06 6.81 4.43
CA SER A 35 -29.59 6.88 5.81
C SER A 35 -28.52 6.64 6.89
N LYS A 36 -27.41 5.99 6.54
CA LYS A 36 -26.23 5.78 7.41
C LYS A 36 -25.18 6.90 7.26
N GLY A 37 -25.50 7.96 6.52
CA GLY A 37 -24.65 9.15 6.36
C GLY A 37 -23.69 9.12 5.16
N VAL A 38 -23.71 8.09 4.30
CA VAL A 38 -22.92 8.05 3.06
C VAL A 38 -23.56 8.95 2.01
N SER A 39 -22.85 9.99 1.59
CA SER A 39 -23.37 10.94 0.60
C SER A 39 -23.11 10.44 -0.81
N ILE A 40 -24.16 10.27 -1.60
CA ILE A 40 -24.09 9.76 -2.98
C ILE A 40 -24.81 10.76 -3.88
N PRO A 41 -24.19 11.24 -4.98
CA PRO A 41 -24.84 12.17 -5.88
C PRO A 41 -26.06 11.52 -6.52
N ASN A 42 -27.19 12.23 -6.49
CA ASN A 42 -28.46 11.74 -7.01
C ASN A 42 -28.43 11.64 -8.55
N GLY A 43 -29.31 10.79 -9.11
CA GLY A 43 -29.36 10.52 -10.53
C GLY A 43 -30.50 9.59 -10.94
N PHE A 44 -30.49 9.23 -12.21
CA PHE A 44 -31.40 8.27 -12.82
C PHE A 44 -30.67 7.48 -13.92
N ALA A 45 -31.21 6.34 -14.31
CA ALA A 45 -30.65 5.49 -15.34
C ALA A 45 -31.68 5.15 -16.42
N THR A 46 -31.22 5.02 -17.67
CA THR A 46 -32.00 4.34 -18.72
C THR A 46 -32.00 2.84 -18.46
N THR A 47 -32.99 2.11 -18.96
CA THR A 47 -33.07 0.66 -18.79
C THR A 47 -32.57 -0.09 -20.04
N SER A 48 -32.23 -1.36 -19.88
CA SER A 48 -31.92 -2.27 -20.98
C SER A 48 -33.09 -2.36 -21.97
N TYR A 49 -34.34 -2.28 -21.48
CA TYR A 49 -35.53 -2.16 -22.32
C TYR A 49 -35.45 -0.97 -23.28
N ALA A 50 -35.09 0.23 -22.78
CA ALA A 50 -34.96 1.42 -23.61
C ALA A 50 -33.89 1.28 -24.70
N PHE A 51 -32.79 0.60 -24.40
CA PHE A 51 -31.75 0.29 -25.39
C PHE A 51 -32.27 -0.63 -26.49
N TRP A 52 -32.96 -1.72 -26.14
CA TRP A 52 -33.54 -2.65 -27.12
C TRP A 52 -34.63 -2.00 -27.96
N GLU A 53 -35.50 -1.19 -27.34
CA GLU A 53 -36.53 -0.43 -28.05
C GLU A 53 -35.90 0.53 -29.07
N PHE A 54 -34.85 1.27 -28.69
CA PHE A 54 -34.10 2.13 -29.60
C PHE A 54 -33.54 1.37 -30.82
N LEU A 55 -32.93 0.20 -30.62
CA LEU A 55 -32.42 -0.62 -31.73
C LEU A 55 -33.53 -1.10 -32.67
N LYS A 56 -34.68 -1.47 -32.09
CA LYS A 56 -35.85 -1.97 -32.84
C LYS A 56 -36.50 -0.87 -33.66
N GLU A 57 -36.78 0.29 -33.06
CA GLU A 57 -37.41 1.44 -33.72
C GLU A 57 -36.58 1.95 -34.91
N ASN A 58 -35.25 1.94 -34.78
CA ASN A 58 -34.33 2.36 -35.83
C ASN A 58 -33.96 1.23 -36.81
N LYS A 59 -34.50 0.01 -36.63
CA LYS A 59 -34.20 -1.17 -37.46
C LYS A 59 -32.69 -1.49 -37.53
N ILE A 60 -31.96 -1.23 -36.44
CA ILE A 60 -30.49 -1.39 -36.36
C ILE A 60 -30.10 -2.85 -36.04
N GLU A 61 -30.95 -3.59 -35.34
CA GLU A 61 -30.63 -4.92 -34.82
C GLU A 61 -30.13 -5.91 -35.90
N THR A 62 -30.86 -6.01 -37.02
CA THR A 62 -30.50 -6.92 -38.11
C THR A 62 -29.21 -6.48 -38.85
N PRO A 63 -29.07 -5.21 -39.30
CA PRO A 63 -27.81 -4.72 -39.88
C PRO A 63 -26.59 -4.93 -38.98
N LEU A 64 -26.75 -4.69 -37.67
CA LEU A 64 -25.67 -4.82 -36.71
C LEU A 64 -25.26 -6.30 -36.52
N LYS A 65 -26.22 -7.22 -36.47
CA LYS A 65 -25.95 -8.67 -36.39
C LYS A 65 -25.19 -9.15 -37.63
N GLN A 66 -25.63 -8.74 -38.82
CA GLN A 66 -24.97 -9.08 -40.09
C GLN A 66 -23.56 -8.48 -40.17
N LEU A 67 -23.36 -7.27 -39.67
CA LEU A 67 -22.05 -6.63 -39.63
C LEU A 67 -21.08 -7.42 -38.74
N LEU A 68 -21.49 -7.78 -37.52
CA LEU A 68 -20.65 -8.52 -36.58
C LEU A 68 -20.34 -9.97 -37.02
N THR A 69 -21.16 -10.58 -37.89
CA THR A 69 -20.81 -11.87 -38.49
C THR A 69 -19.60 -11.79 -39.44
N LYS A 70 -19.32 -10.61 -40.01
CA LYS A 70 -18.16 -10.38 -40.89
C LYS A 70 -16.85 -10.13 -40.13
N LEU A 71 -16.90 -10.05 -38.80
CA LEU A 71 -15.71 -9.83 -37.98
C LEU A 71 -14.71 -10.98 -38.16
N ASN A 72 -13.47 -10.66 -38.52
CA ASN A 72 -12.38 -11.63 -38.59
C ASN A 72 -11.94 -11.99 -37.16
N ARG A 73 -12.30 -13.18 -36.70
CA ARG A 73 -12.00 -13.66 -35.34
C ARG A 73 -10.58 -14.24 -35.18
N LYS A 74 -9.82 -14.38 -36.27
CA LYS A 74 -8.47 -14.96 -36.24
C LYS A 74 -7.43 -13.90 -35.88
N ASP A 75 -7.50 -12.73 -36.51
CA ASP A 75 -6.51 -11.65 -36.34
C ASP A 75 -7.14 -10.27 -36.07
N TYR A 76 -8.47 -10.16 -36.08
CA TYR A 76 -9.19 -8.89 -35.89
C TYR A 76 -8.78 -7.77 -36.87
N SER A 77 -8.24 -8.11 -38.04
CA SER A 77 -7.77 -7.17 -39.07
C SER A 77 -8.81 -6.15 -39.53
N ASN A 78 -10.10 -6.50 -39.49
CA ASN A 78 -11.20 -5.61 -39.88
C ASN A 78 -11.98 -5.00 -38.69
N LEU A 79 -11.48 -5.15 -37.46
CA LEU A 79 -12.17 -4.70 -36.25
C LEU A 79 -12.40 -3.18 -36.23
N GLU A 80 -11.45 -2.37 -36.71
CA GLU A 80 -11.60 -0.91 -36.72
C GLU A 80 -12.76 -0.48 -37.63
N THR A 81 -12.80 -1.02 -38.84
CA THR A 81 -13.87 -0.77 -39.82
C THR A 81 -15.23 -1.26 -39.33
N ILE A 82 -15.29 -2.48 -38.78
CA ILE A 82 -16.53 -3.07 -38.24
C ILE A 82 -17.03 -2.25 -37.04
N GLY A 83 -16.14 -1.88 -36.11
CA GLY A 83 -16.48 -1.07 -34.96
C GLY A 83 -16.97 0.32 -35.35
N GLU A 84 -16.31 0.99 -36.29
CA GLU A 84 -16.74 2.30 -36.80
C GLU A 84 -18.12 2.25 -37.44
N GLN A 85 -18.37 1.26 -38.31
CA GLN A 85 -19.68 1.07 -38.94
C GLN A 85 -20.78 0.76 -37.91
N ALA A 86 -20.48 -0.07 -36.91
CA ALA A 86 -21.41 -0.38 -35.83
C ALA A 86 -21.77 0.88 -35.03
N ARG A 87 -20.77 1.69 -34.65
CA ARG A 87 -21.00 2.97 -33.96
C ARG A 87 -21.80 3.94 -34.82
N LYS A 88 -21.53 4.00 -36.13
CA LYS A 88 -22.28 4.84 -37.08
C LYS A 88 -23.76 4.47 -37.15
N TYR A 89 -24.12 3.18 -37.12
CA TYR A 89 -25.53 2.77 -37.04
C TYR A 89 -26.22 3.32 -35.80
N ILE A 90 -25.56 3.27 -34.64
CA ILE A 90 -26.10 3.79 -33.38
C ILE A 90 -26.20 5.32 -33.40
N LEU A 91 -25.15 6.02 -33.84
CA LEU A 91 -25.11 7.48 -33.86
C LEU A 91 -26.14 8.09 -34.84
N ASN A 92 -26.40 7.42 -35.96
CA ASN A 92 -27.41 7.83 -36.93
C ASN A 92 -28.85 7.52 -36.49
N GLY A 93 -29.03 6.65 -35.48
CA GLY A 93 -30.35 6.35 -34.93
C GLY A 93 -30.97 7.58 -34.26
N THR A 94 -32.29 7.67 -34.26
CA THR A 94 -33.06 8.73 -33.59
C THR A 94 -33.80 8.16 -32.38
N PHE A 95 -33.83 8.92 -31.28
CA PHE A 95 -34.65 8.54 -30.14
C PHE A 95 -36.11 8.90 -30.43
N SER A 96 -37.05 8.03 -30.07
CA SER A 96 -38.48 8.37 -30.15
C SER A 96 -38.79 9.62 -29.32
N SER A 97 -39.85 10.33 -29.72
CA SER A 97 -40.33 11.51 -28.99
C SER A 97 -40.70 11.18 -27.54
N ALA A 98 -41.24 9.98 -27.31
CA ALA A 98 -41.55 9.47 -25.99
C ALA A 98 -40.29 9.30 -25.13
N PHE A 99 -39.27 8.59 -25.63
CA PHE A 99 -38.04 8.36 -24.87
C PHE A 99 -37.26 9.66 -24.61
N SER A 100 -37.19 10.55 -25.61
CA SER A 100 -36.55 11.86 -25.46
C SER A 100 -37.26 12.71 -24.39
N LYS A 101 -38.60 12.67 -24.36
CA LYS A 101 -39.41 13.37 -23.33
C LYS A 101 -39.20 12.77 -21.95
N ASP A 102 -39.09 11.45 -21.83
CA ASP A 102 -38.81 10.77 -20.57
C ASP A 102 -37.44 11.20 -19.99
N ILE A 103 -36.40 11.28 -20.83
CA ILE A 103 -35.06 11.74 -20.42
C ILE A 103 -35.11 13.21 -19.99
N LYS A 104 -35.67 14.09 -20.82
CA LYS A 104 -35.78 15.53 -20.54
C LYS A 104 -36.52 15.78 -19.23
N LYS A 105 -37.69 15.15 -19.05
CA LYS A 105 -38.49 15.26 -17.82
C LYS A 105 -37.72 14.78 -16.58
N SER A 106 -36.98 13.67 -16.70
CA SER A 106 -36.18 13.14 -15.59
C SER A 106 -35.00 14.06 -15.25
N TYR A 107 -34.36 14.65 -16.26
CA TYR A 107 -33.28 15.60 -16.09
C TYR A 107 -33.75 16.91 -15.43
N THR A 108 -34.87 17.48 -15.86
CA THR A 108 -35.47 18.65 -15.21
C THR A 108 -35.89 18.32 -13.78
N SER A 109 -36.47 17.14 -13.54
CA SER A 109 -36.83 16.70 -12.19
C SER A 109 -35.61 16.52 -11.27
N LEU A 110 -34.45 16.16 -11.82
CA LEU A 110 -33.21 16.01 -11.06
C LEU A 110 -32.55 17.36 -10.75
N CYS A 111 -32.53 18.29 -11.70
CA CYS A 111 -31.83 19.57 -11.55
C CYS A 111 -32.66 20.69 -10.91
N GLY A 112 -33.98 20.67 -11.12
CA GLY A 112 -34.85 21.82 -10.86
C GLY A 112 -34.89 22.80 -12.04
N LYS A 113 -35.28 24.06 -11.77
CA LYS A 113 -35.40 25.11 -12.81
C LYS A 113 -34.06 25.49 -13.43
N ASP A 114 -32.99 25.45 -12.64
CA ASP A 114 -31.62 25.69 -13.12
C ASP A 114 -30.95 24.36 -13.46
N LEU A 115 -30.81 24.07 -14.76
CA LEU A 115 -30.16 22.85 -15.22
C LEU A 115 -28.71 22.78 -14.71
N LYS A 116 -28.36 21.63 -14.13
CA LYS A 116 -27.05 21.36 -13.53
C LYS A 116 -26.24 20.41 -14.40
N GLU A 117 -24.92 20.48 -14.24
CA GLU A 117 -24.00 19.59 -14.92
C GLU A 117 -24.17 18.14 -14.42
N VAL A 118 -24.22 17.17 -15.34
CA VAL A 118 -24.32 15.74 -15.04
C VAL A 118 -23.18 14.94 -15.67
N ALA A 119 -22.79 13.86 -14.99
CA ALA A 119 -21.98 12.79 -15.55
C ALA A 119 -22.92 11.79 -16.24
N VAL A 120 -22.59 11.44 -17.48
CA VAL A 120 -23.32 10.45 -18.28
C VAL A 120 -22.42 9.23 -18.41
N ARG A 121 -22.77 8.15 -17.72
CA ARG A 121 -21.94 6.96 -17.56
C ARG A 121 -22.62 5.73 -18.14
N SER A 122 -21.88 4.99 -18.95
CA SER A 122 -22.27 3.65 -19.41
C SER A 122 -22.27 2.62 -18.28
N SER A 123 -23.28 1.76 -18.24
CA SER A 123 -23.37 0.60 -17.35
C SER A 123 -23.91 -0.61 -18.11
N ALA A 124 -23.07 -1.62 -18.32
CA ALA A 124 -23.46 -2.80 -19.10
C ALA A 124 -24.08 -3.90 -18.22
N THR A 125 -24.99 -4.70 -18.78
CA THR A 125 -25.68 -5.78 -18.05
C THR A 125 -24.79 -6.98 -17.73
N ALA A 126 -23.58 -7.04 -18.30
CA ALA A 126 -22.60 -8.11 -18.10
C ALA A 126 -21.30 -7.63 -17.43
N GLU A 127 -21.27 -6.39 -16.92
CA GLU A 127 -20.07 -5.69 -16.42
C GLU A 127 -19.51 -6.26 -15.11
N ASP A 128 -20.33 -6.96 -14.32
CA ASP A 128 -20.00 -7.43 -12.96
C ASP A 128 -19.95 -8.96 -12.83
N LEU A 129 -19.70 -9.70 -13.92
CA LEU A 129 -19.50 -11.15 -13.83
C LEU A 129 -18.17 -11.45 -13.10
N PRO A 130 -18.11 -12.46 -12.21
CA PRO A 130 -16.93 -12.73 -11.36
C PRO A 130 -15.58 -12.81 -12.10
N ASP A 131 -15.61 -13.27 -13.36
CA ASP A 131 -14.42 -13.45 -14.20
C ASP A 131 -14.23 -12.35 -15.27
N ALA A 132 -15.00 -11.25 -15.20
CA ALA A 132 -15.02 -10.20 -16.22
C ALA A 132 -15.07 -8.79 -15.62
N SER A 133 -13.91 -8.17 -15.39
CA SER A 133 -13.77 -6.73 -15.16
C SER A 133 -13.84 -6.01 -16.52
N PHE A 134 -14.90 -5.24 -16.78
CA PHE A 134 -15.00 -4.33 -17.94
C PHE A 134 -14.45 -2.93 -17.62
N ALA A 135 -13.51 -2.82 -16.67
CA ALA A 135 -12.92 -1.55 -16.27
C ALA A 135 -12.40 -0.76 -17.49
N GLY A 136 -12.79 0.52 -17.59
CA GLY A 136 -12.36 1.41 -18.67
C GLY A 136 -12.88 1.09 -20.08
N GLN A 137 -13.73 0.07 -20.28
CA GLN A 137 -14.14 -0.40 -21.61
C GLN A 137 -15.23 0.46 -22.28
N HIS A 138 -15.96 1.27 -21.52
CA HIS A 138 -17.06 2.09 -22.03
C HIS A 138 -16.83 3.58 -21.71
N GLU A 139 -17.47 4.45 -22.48
CA GLU A 139 -17.20 5.89 -22.43
C GLU A 139 -18.05 6.57 -21.34
N THR A 140 -17.40 7.48 -20.61
CA THR A 140 -18.03 8.38 -19.65
C THR A 140 -17.88 9.81 -20.15
N TYR A 141 -18.97 10.57 -20.10
CA TYR A 141 -18.96 11.97 -20.47
C TYR A 141 -19.25 12.82 -19.23
N LEU A 142 -18.33 13.74 -18.92
CA LEU A 142 -18.40 14.62 -17.76
C LEU A 142 -18.83 16.02 -18.17
N ASN A 143 -19.35 16.80 -17.22
CA ASN A 143 -19.73 18.19 -17.42
C ASN A 143 -20.76 18.39 -18.56
N ILE A 144 -21.76 17.52 -18.64
CA ILE A 144 -22.84 17.66 -19.63
C ILE A 144 -23.94 18.54 -19.06
N LYS A 145 -24.32 19.59 -19.79
CA LYS A 145 -25.34 20.55 -19.39
C LYS A 145 -26.21 20.90 -20.59
N GLY A 146 -27.52 20.78 -20.42
CA GLY A 146 -28.49 21.03 -21.49
C GLY A 146 -29.16 19.73 -21.94
N GLU A 147 -30.40 19.85 -22.41
CA GLU A 147 -31.22 18.70 -22.75
C GLU A 147 -30.73 17.97 -24.01
N ASP A 148 -30.28 18.72 -25.01
CA ASP A 148 -29.89 18.16 -26.30
C ASP A 148 -28.49 17.56 -26.23
N GLU A 149 -27.57 18.22 -25.52
CA GLU A 149 -26.24 17.71 -25.17
C GLU A 149 -26.35 16.41 -24.35
N LEU A 150 -27.34 16.32 -23.45
CA LEU A 150 -27.62 15.11 -22.67
C LEU A 150 -28.06 13.95 -23.57
N LEU A 151 -28.99 14.19 -24.50
CA LEU A 151 -29.43 13.17 -25.46
C LEU A 151 -28.27 12.70 -26.34
N GLU A 152 -27.43 13.64 -26.80
CA GLU A 152 -26.24 13.29 -27.57
C GLU A 152 -25.27 12.41 -26.76
N ALA A 153 -25.00 12.78 -25.51
CA ALA A 153 -24.13 12.00 -24.62
C ALA A 153 -24.68 10.59 -24.35
N VAL A 154 -26.00 10.45 -24.13
CA VAL A 154 -26.65 9.13 -23.97
C VAL A 154 -26.47 8.28 -25.22
N LYS A 155 -26.63 8.86 -26.41
CA LYS A 155 -26.43 8.15 -27.68
C LYS A 155 -24.99 7.73 -27.89
N LYS A 156 -24.03 8.61 -27.54
CA LYS A 156 -22.60 8.28 -27.57
C LYS A 156 -22.27 7.14 -26.59
N CYS A 157 -22.84 7.12 -25.39
CA CYS A 157 -22.71 5.98 -24.48
C CYS A 157 -23.23 4.69 -25.13
N TYR A 158 -24.42 4.69 -25.76
CA TYR A 158 -24.92 3.52 -26.51
C TYR A 158 -23.95 3.06 -27.62
N ALA A 159 -23.36 4.01 -28.35
CA ALA A 159 -22.35 3.69 -29.36
C ALA A 159 -21.08 3.08 -28.73
N SER A 160 -20.72 3.48 -27.50
CA SER A 160 -19.53 2.99 -26.81
C SER A 160 -19.54 1.47 -26.54
N LEU A 161 -20.73 0.84 -26.53
CA LEU A 161 -20.89 -0.61 -26.47
C LEU A 161 -20.21 -1.31 -27.68
N TYR A 162 -20.05 -0.62 -28.80
CA TYR A 162 -19.42 -1.10 -30.03
C TYR A 162 -18.09 -0.40 -30.34
N THR A 163 -17.40 0.07 -29.30
CA THR A 163 -15.96 0.39 -29.42
C THR A 163 -15.19 -0.87 -29.80
N ASN A 164 -14.04 -0.68 -30.48
CA ASN A 164 -13.21 -1.78 -30.93
C ASN A 164 -12.82 -2.70 -29.74
N ARG A 165 -12.48 -2.07 -28.60
CA ARG A 165 -12.17 -2.75 -27.34
C ARG A 165 -13.34 -3.57 -26.78
N ALA A 166 -14.54 -3.00 -26.71
CA ALA A 166 -15.72 -3.69 -26.18
C ALA A 166 -16.19 -4.84 -27.08
N ILE A 167 -15.97 -4.75 -28.39
CA ILE A 167 -16.22 -5.86 -29.32
C ILE A 167 -15.22 -6.99 -29.06
N LYS A 168 -13.91 -6.69 -29.11
CA LYS A 168 -12.86 -7.70 -28.90
C LYS A 168 -12.95 -8.37 -27.55
N TYR A 169 -13.19 -7.61 -26.47
CA TYR A 169 -13.35 -8.16 -25.13
C TYR A 169 -14.48 -9.19 -25.04
N ARG A 170 -15.64 -8.90 -25.67
CA ARG A 170 -16.78 -9.81 -25.69
C ARG A 170 -16.47 -11.09 -26.46
N GLU A 171 -15.78 -11.00 -27.59
CA GLU A 171 -15.35 -12.19 -28.34
C GLU A 171 -14.33 -13.02 -27.54
N ASP A 172 -13.33 -12.38 -26.92
CA ASP A 172 -12.33 -13.06 -26.06
C ASP A 172 -12.98 -13.82 -24.89
N LYS A 173 -14.07 -13.30 -24.32
CA LYS A 173 -14.82 -13.91 -23.22
C LYS A 173 -15.98 -14.82 -23.68
N GLY A 174 -16.19 -14.96 -24.99
CA GLY A 174 -17.27 -15.78 -25.56
C GLY A 174 -18.69 -15.21 -25.35
N PHE A 175 -18.82 -13.91 -25.07
CA PHE A 175 -20.13 -13.27 -24.89
C PHE A 175 -20.81 -12.99 -26.24
N LYS A 176 -22.09 -13.34 -26.34
CA LYS A 176 -22.90 -13.03 -27.52
C LYS A 176 -23.20 -11.52 -27.57
N HIS A 177 -22.80 -10.85 -28.66
CA HIS A 177 -23.00 -9.41 -28.81
C HIS A 177 -24.48 -8.96 -28.74
N HIS A 178 -25.43 -9.82 -29.07
CA HIS A 178 -26.86 -9.52 -29.12
C HIS A 178 -27.60 -9.82 -27.81
N THR A 179 -26.90 -10.26 -26.76
CA THR A 179 -27.52 -10.53 -25.45
C THR A 179 -27.14 -9.49 -24.39
N ILE A 180 -26.25 -8.55 -24.73
CA ILE A 180 -25.77 -7.52 -23.81
C ILE A 180 -26.43 -6.21 -24.17
N ALA A 181 -27.11 -5.62 -23.18
CA ALA A 181 -27.65 -4.28 -23.26
C ALA A 181 -26.75 -3.30 -22.52
N LEU A 182 -26.90 -2.01 -22.86
CA LEU A 182 -26.25 -0.93 -22.15
C LEU A 182 -27.31 -0.01 -21.53
N SER A 183 -27.21 0.18 -20.23
CA SER A 183 -27.88 1.25 -19.49
C SER A 183 -26.97 2.46 -19.42
N VAL A 184 -27.55 3.66 -19.33
CA VAL A 184 -26.82 4.91 -19.15
C VAL A 184 -27.30 5.59 -17.88
N GLY A 185 -26.38 5.81 -16.93
CA GLY A 185 -26.61 6.53 -15.70
C GLY A 185 -26.31 8.01 -15.86
N MET A 186 -27.27 8.86 -15.49
CA MET A 186 -27.14 10.31 -15.43
C MET A 186 -27.09 10.71 -13.96
N GLN A 187 -25.91 11.13 -13.51
CA GLN A 187 -25.65 11.47 -12.12
C GLN A 187 -25.23 12.93 -12.01
N LEU A 188 -25.71 13.66 -10.98
CA LEU A 188 -25.26 15.02 -10.71
C LEU A 188 -23.74 15.10 -10.56
N MET A 189 -23.12 16.08 -11.21
CA MET A 189 -21.69 16.32 -11.05
C MET A 189 -21.38 16.89 -9.67
N VAL A 190 -20.42 16.29 -9.00
CA VAL A 190 -19.74 16.87 -7.85
C VAL A 190 -18.70 17.85 -8.38
N ARG A 191 -18.63 19.07 -7.82
CA ARG A 191 -17.72 20.12 -8.28
C ARG A 191 -16.27 19.92 -7.83
N SER A 192 -15.74 18.70 -8.01
CA SER A 192 -14.35 18.37 -7.72
C SER A 192 -13.36 19.03 -8.68
N ASP A 193 -13.82 19.56 -9.83
CA ASP A 193 -13.05 20.49 -10.68
C ASP A 193 -12.50 21.69 -9.89
N LYS A 194 -13.22 22.12 -8.85
CA LYS A 194 -12.80 23.18 -7.92
C LYS A 194 -12.28 22.64 -6.58
N GLY A 195 -12.36 21.34 -6.36
CA GLY A 195 -11.96 20.64 -5.15
C GLY A 195 -10.95 19.55 -5.48
N CYS A 196 -11.23 18.34 -5.02
CA CYS A 196 -10.38 17.17 -5.24
C CYS A 196 -11.23 15.92 -5.41
N SER A 197 -10.64 14.86 -5.93
CA SER A 197 -11.29 13.56 -6.05
C SER A 197 -10.26 12.45 -6.01
N GLY A 198 -10.73 11.22 -5.92
CA GLY A 198 -9.86 10.10 -5.66
C GLY A 198 -10.52 8.74 -5.76
N VAL A 199 -9.69 7.74 -5.48
CA VAL A 199 -10.09 6.34 -5.39
C VAL A 199 -9.71 5.82 -4.00
N GLY A 200 -10.29 4.69 -3.60
CA GLY A 200 -10.01 4.09 -2.32
C GLY A 200 -10.27 2.59 -2.34
N PHE A 201 -9.37 1.84 -1.73
CA PHE A 201 -9.48 0.40 -1.56
C PHE A 201 -9.69 0.08 -0.08
N THR A 202 -10.64 -0.79 0.23
CA THR A 202 -10.85 -1.24 1.62
C THR A 202 -9.89 -2.35 2.04
N ILE A 203 -8.87 -2.62 1.24
CA ILE A 203 -7.80 -3.57 1.48
C ILE A 203 -6.51 -2.92 0.96
N GLU A 204 -5.34 -3.29 1.50
CA GLU A 204 -4.08 -2.86 0.90
C GLU A 204 -3.90 -3.59 -0.45
N PRO A 205 -3.89 -2.86 -1.59
CA PRO A 205 -4.07 -3.47 -2.90
C PRO A 205 -2.81 -4.16 -3.44
N GLU A 206 -1.65 -4.02 -2.80
CA GLU A 206 -0.41 -4.70 -3.19
C GLU A 206 -0.30 -6.09 -2.53
N SER A 207 -0.40 -6.13 -1.20
CA SER A 207 -0.22 -7.33 -0.40
C SER A 207 -1.53 -8.07 -0.15
N GLY A 208 -2.68 -7.38 -0.22
CA GLY A 208 -3.97 -7.93 0.19
C GLY A 208 -4.19 -7.84 1.71
N PHE A 209 -3.55 -6.92 2.41
CA PHE A 209 -3.70 -6.79 3.87
C PHE A 209 -5.05 -6.15 4.23
N GLU A 210 -5.93 -6.95 4.83
CA GLU A 210 -7.36 -6.63 5.02
C GLU A 210 -7.63 -5.54 6.07
N ASN A 211 -6.69 -5.27 6.99
CA ASN A 211 -6.93 -4.34 8.10
C ASN A 211 -6.63 -2.88 7.76
N VAL A 212 -6.34 -2.56 6.50
CA VAL A 212 -6.01 -1.20 6.07
C VAL A 212 -6.90 -0.76 4.90
N ILE A 213 -7.37 0.48 4.99
CA ILE A 213 -8.02 1.20 3.88
C ILE A 213 -6.95 2.12 3.27
N VAL A 214 -6.80 2.08 1.95
CA VAL A 214 -5.90 2.95 1.20
C VAL A 214 -6.73 3.94 0.41
N LEU A 215 -6.57 5.24 0.67
CA LEU A 215 -7.20 6.31 -0.09
C LEU A 215 -6.14 7.04 -0.92
N SER A 216 -6.44 7.29 -2.19
CA SER A 216 -5.62 8.12 -3.08
C SER A 216 -6.39 9.33 -3.58
N GLY A 217 -5.74 10.48 -3.75
CA GLY A 217 -6.44 11.67 -4.26
C GLY A 217 -5.57 12.68 -5.02
N VAL A 218 -6.23 13.44 -5.91
CA VAL A 218 -5.66 14.52 -6.73
C VAL A 218 -6.57 15.74 -6.72
N TRP A 219 -6.03 16.89 -7.14
CA TRP A 219 -6.83 18.09 -7.41
C TRP A 219 -7.61 17.94 -8.72
N GLY A 220 -8.85 18.44 -8.74
CA GLY A 220 -9.71 18.34 -9.92
C GLY A 220 -10.53 17.05 -9.98
N LEU A 221 -11.00 16.72 -11.19
CA LEU A 221 -11.75 15.50 -11.51
C LEU A 221 -10.84 14.25 -11.47
N GLY A 222 -11.42 13.09 -11.14
CA GLY A 222 -10.67 11.88 -10.77
C GLY A 222 -10.07 11.11 -11.95
N GLU A 223 -10.41 11.53 -13.17
CA GLU A 223 -9.97 10.91 -14.42
C GLU A 223 -8.45 10.82 -14.54
N ASN A 224 -7.70 11.80 -14.01
CA ASN A 224 -6.22 11.76 -14.03
C ASN A 224 -5.62 10.63 -13.17
N ILE A 225 -6.30 10.23 -12.09
CA ILE A 225 -5.86 9.07 -11.28
C ILE A 225 -6.09 7.80 -12.06
N VAL A 226 -7.31 7.65 -12.62
CA VAL A 226 -7.67 6.49 -13.42
C VAL A 226 -6.69 6.36 -14.60
N GLN A 227 -6.44 7.43 -15.35
CA GLN A 227 -5.52 7.42 -16.48
C GLN A 227 -4.03 7.32 -16.10
N GLY A 228 -3.68 7.40 -14.81
CA GLY A 228 -2.28 7.36 -14.36
C GLY A 228 -1.44 8.54 -14.84
N THR A 229 -2.03 9.69 -15.13
CA THR A 229 -1.29 10.84 -15.67
C THR A 229 -0.54 11.63 -14.59
N VAL A 230 -0.88 11.40 -13.31
CA VAL A 230 -0.40 12.16 -12.15
C VAL A 230 -0.13 11.22 -10.97
N ASN A 231 0.86 11.57 -10.14
CA ASN A 231 1.12 10.87 -8.88
C ASN A 231 0.20 11.44 -7.77
N PRO A 232 -0.74 10.64 -7.22
CA PRO A 232 -1.69 11.11 -6.20
C PRO A 232 -1.07 11.18 -4.80
N ASP A 233 -1.72 11.89 -3.88
CA ASP A 233 -1.49 11.65 -2.46
C ASP A 233 -2.03 10.27 -2.07
N GLU A 234 -1.42 9.61 -1.09
CA GLU A 234 -1.87 8.32 -0.55
C GLU A 234 -1.98 8.38 0.97
N PHE A 235 -3.06 7.82 1.50
CA PHE A 235 -3.38 7.78 2.93
C PHE A 235 -3.73 6.35 3.34
N TYR A 236 -3.01 5.81 4.32
CA TYR A 236 -3.24 4.47 4.85
C TYR A 236 -3.95 4.60 6.20
N VAL A 237 -5.11 3.96 6.33
CA VAL A 237 -5.99 4.06 7.50
C VAL A 237 -6.22 2.68 8.09
N PHE A 238 -5.82 2.50 9.34
CA PHE A 238 -5.93 1.22 10.04
C PHE A 238 -7.34 1.03 10.62
N LYS A 239 -8.03 -0.01 10.15
CA LYS A 239 -9.44 -0.27 10.47
C LYS A 239 -9.68 -0.52 11.98
N PRO A 240 -8.82 -1.26 12.71
CA PRO A 240 -9.01 -1.46 14.14
C PRO A 240 -8.98 -0.14 14.94
N SER A 241 -8.03 0.76 14.66
CA SER A 241 -7.99 2.09 15.30
C SER A 241 -9.23 2.92 14.95
N LEU A 242 -9.68 2.85 13.69
CA LEU A 242 -10.90 3.54 13.25
C LEU A 242 -12.13 3.06 14.04
N LYS A 243 -12.26 1.74 14.22
CA LYS A 243 -13.34 1.12 15.00
C LYS A 243 -13.28 1.49 16.49
N GLN A 244 -12.08 1.67 17.03
CA GLN A 244 -11.86 2.08 18.43
C GLN A 244 -12.09 3.60 18.65
N GLY A 245 -12.36 4.38 17.61
CA GLY A 245 -12.46 5.84 17.71
C GLY A 245 -11.12 6.53 17.99
N LYS A 246 -10.00 5.84 17.74
CA LYS A 246 -8.63 6.36 17.86
C LYS A 246 -8.19 7.01 16.54
N TYR A 247 -7.07 7.73 16.55
CA TYR A 247 -6.51 8.33 15.34
C TYR A 247 -6.00 7.23 14.39
N PRO A 248 -6.62 6.99 13.23
CA PRO A 248 -6.40 5.76 12.49
C PRO A 248 -5.44 5.89 11.31
N ILE A 249 -4.95 7.10 11.02
CA ILE A 249 -4.07 7.36 9.87
C ILE A 249 -2.64 6.95 10.24
N ILE A 250 -2.19 5.82 9.71
CA ILE A 250 -0.87 5.25 10.00
C ILE A 250 0.23 5.71 9.04
N GLN A 251 -0.14 6.19 7.84
CA GLN A 251 0.83 6.71 6.86
C GLN A 251 0.19 7.74 5.94
N LYS A 252 0.92 8.83 5.63
CA LYS A 252 0.58 9.84 4.63
C LYS A 252 1.73 10.03 3.65
N LYS A 253 1.49 9.80 2.36
CA LYS A 253 2.46 10.01 1.27
C LYS A 253 1.96 11.12 0.35
N MET A 254 2.81 12.10 0.08
CA MET A 254 2.47 13.23 -0.77
C MET A 254 2.85 12.93 -2.22
N GLY A 255 1.88 13.06 -3.12
CA GLY A 255 2.10 12.98 -4.56
C GLY A 255 2.51 14.31 -5.17
N ASP A 256 3.11 14.29 -6.37
CA ASP A 256 3.52 15.52 -7.07
C ASP A 256 2.32 16.35 -7.57
N LYS A 257 1.18 15.70 -7.82
CA LYS A 257 -0.09 16.31 -8.22
C LYS A 257 0.05 17.36 -9.33
N LYS A 258 0.95 17.13 -10.30
CA LYS A 258 1.36 18.16 -11.30
C LYS A 258 0.24 18.69 -12.18
N LEU A 259 -0.76 17.86 -12.51
CA LEU A 259 -1.91 18.23 -13.33
C LEU A 259 -3.21 18.07 -12.54
N SER A 260 -4.18 18.91 -12.88
CA SER A 260 -5.55 18.86 -12.39
C SER A 260 -6.51 18.93 -13.57
N MET A 261 -7.52 18.06 -13.57
CA MET A 261 -8.55 18.06 -14.61
C MET A 261 -9.72 18.95 -14.17
N ILE A 262 -10.08 19.92 -14.99
CA ILE A 262 -11.09 20.93 -14.69
C ILE A 262 -12.10 21.05 -15.83
N TYR A 263 -13.19 21.78 -15.61
CA TYR A 263 -14.15 22.07 -16.67
C TYR A 263 -13.53 22.96 -17.74
N ALA A 264 -13.78 22.62 -18.99
CA ALA A 264 -13.38 23.44 -20.12
C ALA A 264 -14.22 24.73 -20.18
N ASN A 265 -13.63 25.77 -20.75
CA ASN A 265 -14.38 26.97 -21.10
C ASN A 265 -15.30 26.67 -22.30
N LYS A 266 -16.47 27.32 -22.37
CA LYS A 266 -17.52 27.09 -23.40
C LYS A 266 -17.06 27.24 -24.86
N THR A 267 -15.86 27.75 -25.11
CA THR A 267 -15.27 27.93 -26.45
C THR A 267 -14.51 26.70 -26.96
N GLN A 268 -14.40 25.62 -26.18
CA GLN A 268 -13.68 24.40 -26.54
C GLN A 268 -14.66 23.28 -26.92
N GLU A 269 -14.30 22.44 -27.90
CA GLU A 269 -15.10 21.27 -28.30
C GLU A 269 -15.18 20.20 -27.20
N GLN A 270 -14.23 20.19 -26.25
CA GLN A 270 -14.17 19.25 -25.14
C GLN A 270 -14.80 19.87 -23.88
N SER A 271 -15.51 19.07 -23.08
CA SER A 271 -16.18 19.53 -21.86
C SER A 271 -15.24 19.65 -20.64
N ILE A 272 -14.06 19.04 -20.69
CA ILE A 272 -13.05 18.99 -19.63
C ILE A 272 -11.65 19.18 -20.22
N VAL A 273 -10.73 19.75 -19.44
CA VAL A 273 -9.35 20.03 -19.86
C VAL A 273 -8.36 19.83 -18.72
N ASN A 274 -7.14 19.41 -19.04
CA ASN A 274 -6.04 19.34 -18.09
C ASN A 274 -5.35 20.71 -17.94
N SER A 275 -5.12 21.10 -16.69
CA SER A 275 -4.41 22.33 -16.32
C SER A 275 -3.29 22.04 -15.33
N ASN A 276 -2.22 22.83 -15.35
CA ASN A 276 -1.13 22.73 -14.40
C ASN A 276 -1.63 23.09 -12.99
N THR A 277 -1.37 22.21 -12.02
CA THR A 277 -1.67 22.48 -10.62
C THR A 277 -0.72 23.56 -10.09
N PRO A 278 -1.20 24.62 -9.43
CA PRO A 278 -0.34 25.61 -8.78
C PRO A 278 0.63 24.98 -7.77
N LYS A 279 1.88 25.47 -7.69
CA LYS A 279 2.94 24.89 -6.83
C LYS A 279 2.53 24.76 -5.36
N ASN A 280 1.86 25.78 -4.82
CA ASN A 280 1.35 25.76 -3.45
C ASN A 280 0.34 24.61 -3.19
N LYS A 281 -0.47 24.25 -4.19
CA LYS A 281 -1.38 23.10 -4.11
C LYS A 281 -0.66 21.77 -4.26
N GLN A 282 0.42 21.70 -5.05
CA GLN A 282 1.24 20.48 -5.17
C GLN A 282 1.86 20.08 -3.82
N GLN A 283 2.28 21.07 -3.03
CA GLN A 283 2.88 20.90 -1.70
C GLN A 283 1.87 20.70 -0.56
N GLN A 284 0.58 20.53 -0.87
CA GLN A 284 -0.48 20.32 0.12
C GLN A 284 -1.14 18.96 -0.09
N PHE A 285 -1.56 18.33 1.00
CA PHE A 285 -2.44 17.17 0.91
C PHE A 285 -3.83 17.57 0.43
N VAL A 286 -4.41 16.79 -0.48
CA VAL A 286 -5.77 17.05 -1.03
C VAL A 286 -6.88 16.91 0.00
N LEU A 287 -6.64 16.15 1.07
CA LEU A 287 -7.58 15.88 2.15
C LEU A 287 -6.99 16.26 3.49
N THR A 288 -7.85 16.75 4.38
CA THR A 288 -7.54 16.91 5.80
C THR A 288 -7.74 15.57 6.55
N ASP A 289 -7.11 15.42 7.71
CA ASP A 289 -7.25 14.19 8.51
C ASP A 289 -8.71 13.86 8.86
N LYS A 290 -9.55 14.88 9.12
CA LYS A 290 -11.00 14.69 9.37
C LYS A 290 -11.73 14.13 8.16
N GLU A 291 -11.35 14.57 6.97
CA GLU A 291 -11.95 14.10 5.71
C GLU A 291 -11.49 12.69 5.37
N ILE A 292 -10.22 12.37 5.61
CA ILE A 292 -9.66 11.01 5.50
C ILE A 292 -10.46 10.05 6.39
N ILE A 293 -10.61 10.38 7.68
CA ILE A 293 -11.37 9.55 8.64
C ILE A 293 -12.83 9.39 8.22
N LYS A 294 -13.47 10.46 7.73
CA LYS A 294 -14.86 10.40 7.25
C LYS A 294 -15.01 9.48 6.03
N LEU A 295 -14.13 9.61 5.04
CA LEU A 295 -14.12 8.73 3.87
C LEU A 295 -13.84 7.27 4.27
N SER A 296 -12.90 7.03 5.19
CA SER A 296 -12.62 5.67 5.67
C SER A 296 -13.80 5.05 6.41
N ASN A 297 -14.55 5.82 7.19
CA ASN A 297 -15.80 5.35 7.80
C ASN A 297 -16.84 4.96 6.73
N TRP A 298 -17.00 5.78 5.68
CA TRP A 298 -17.89 5.42 4.56
C TRP A 298 -17.41 4.18 3.82
N ALA A 299 -16.11 4.06 3.57
CA ALA A 299 -15.51 2.91 2.91
C ALA A 299 -15.74 1.62 3.74
N LYS A 300 -15.58 1.69 5.06
CA LYS A 300 -15.89 0.58 5.97
C LYS A 300 -17.37 0.20 5.95
N LEU A 301 -18.28 1.18 5.94
CA LEU A 301 -19.73 0.92 5.84
C LEU A 301 -20.11 0.26 4.52
N ILE A 302 -19.46 0.65 3.41
CA ILE A 302 -19.66 0.04 2.09
C ILE A 302 -19.15 -1.41 2.12
N GLU A 303 -17.93 -1.65 2.60
CA GLU A 303 -17.38 -3.00 2.79
C GLU A 303 -18.29 -3.89 3.65
N ASP A 304 -18.79 -3.38 4.79
CA ASP A 304 -19.71 -4.11 5.66
C ASP A 304 -21.06 -4.39 5.00
N HIS A 305 -21.50 -3.55 4.06
CA HIS A 305 -22.74 -3.79 3.32
C HIS A 305 -22.57 -4.92 2.29
N TYR A 306 -21.46 -4.91 1.56
CA TYR A 306 -21.19 -5.89 0.49
C TYR A 306 -20.48 -7.16 0.98
N GLN A 307 -19.99 -7.17 2.22
CA GLN A 307 -19.29 -8.30 2.87
C GLN A 307 -18.07 -8.79 2.07
N LYS A 308 -17.36 -7.86 1.43
CA LYS A 308 -16.18 -8.13 0.61
C LYS A 308 -15.32 -6.86 0.48
N PRO A 309 -14.02 -6.98 0.16
CA PRO A 309 -13.20 -5.83 -0.16
C PRO A 309 -13.76 -5.02 -1.34
N MET A 310 -13.66 -3.69 -1.26
CA MET A 310 -14.28 -2.76 -2.20
C MET A 310 -13.27 -1.78 -2.78
N ASP A 311 -13.44 -1.46 -4.06
CA ASP A 311 -12.84 -0.35 -4.79
C ASP A 311 -13.89 0.76 -4.93
N ILE A 312 -13.57 1.96 -4.47
CA ILE A 312 -14.49 3.08 -4.26
C ILE A 312 -13.94 4.33 -4.93
N GLU A 313 -14.77 5.03 -5.70
CA GLU A 313 -14.46 6.37 -6.20
C GLU A 313 -15.15 7.43 -5.33
N TRP A 314 -14.43 8.51 -5.03
CA TRP A 314 -14.92 9.60 -4.21
C TRP A 314 -14.57 10.98 -4.78
N ALA A 315 -15.37 11.98 -4.42
CA ALA A 315 -15.16 13.36 -4.84
C ALA A 315 -15.50 14.34 -3.70
N LYS A 316 -14.72 15.41 -3.58
CA LYS A 316 -15.00 16.56 -2.72
C LYS A 316 -15.44 17.73 -3.57
N ASP A 317 -16.64 18.22 -3.32
CA ASP A 317 -17.19 19.38 -4.00
C ASP A 317 -16.46 20.66 -3.56
N GLY A 318 -15.85 21.39 -4.49
CA GLY A 318 -15.10 22.61 -4.19
C GLY A 318 -15.97 23.85 -3.89
N ILE A 319 -17.29 23.76 -4.04
CA ILE A 319 -18.22 24.85 -3.71
C ILE A 319 -18.81 24.63 -2.31
N THR A 320 -19.30 23.42 -2.05
CA THR A 320 -19.97 23.07 -0.79
C THR A 320 -19.03 22.49 0.26
N ASN A 321 -17.80 22.10 -0.14
CA ASN A 321 -16.84 21.34 0.67
C ASN A 321 -17.38 19.99 1.19
N GLN A 322 -18.44 19.46 0.58
CA GLN A 322 -19.00 18.16 0.93
C GLN A 322 -18.30 17.03 0.17
N LEU A 323 -18.13 15.90 0.85
CA LEU A 323 -17.60 14.65 0.27
C LEU A 323 -18.75 13.81 -0.29
N PHE A 324 -18.46 13.06 -1.33
CA PHE A 324 -19.40 12.15 -1.99
C PHE A 324 -18.70 10.87 -2.42
N ILE A 325 -19.42 9.76 -2.38
CA ILE A 325 -19.04 8.51 -3.05
C ILE A 325 -19.68 8.51 -4.43
N THR A 326 -18.86 8.42 -5.48
CA THR A 326 -19.30 8.48 -6.88
C THR A 326 -19.46 7.12 -7.52
N GLN A 327 -18.78 6.09 -7.01
CA GLN A 327 -18.90 4.71 -7.46
C GLN A 327 -18.36 3.75 -6.39
N ALA A 328 -18.84 2.50 -6.38
CA ALA A 328 -18.21 1.42 -5.63
C ALA A 328 -18.42 0.08 -6.35
N ARG A 329 -17.39 -0.77 -6.31
CA ARG A 329 -17.42 -2.12 -6.87
C ARG A 329 -16.56 -3.07 -6.04
N PRO A 330 -16.78 -4.40 -6.12
CA PRO A 330 -15.89 -5.37 -5.47
C PRO A 330 -14.44 -5.25 -5.98
N GLU A 331 -13.47 -5.37 -5.08
CA GLU A 331 -12.06 -5.59 -5.43
C GLU A 331 -11.88 -7.09 -5.72
N THR A 332 -11.33 -7.47 -6.87
CA THR A 332 -11.35 -8.86 -7.37
C THR A 332 -9.98 -9.53 -7.42
N VAL A 333 -8.88 -8.80 -7.29
CA VAL A 333 -7.51 -9.33 -7.42
C VAL A 333 -7.19 -10.27 -6.26
N HIS A 334 -7.51 -9.88 -5.03
CA HIS A 334 -7.14 -10.67 -3.85
C HIS A 334 -8.20 -11.69 -3.42
N GLN A 335 -9.37 -11.72 -4.07
CA GLN A 335 -10.43 -12.70 -3.77
C GLN A 335 -10.06 -14.14 -4.15
N THR A 336 -9.21 -14.32 -5.16
CA THR A 336 -8.81 -15.63 -5.70
C THR A 336 -7.48 -16.15 -5.13
N ARG A 337 -6.78 -15.34 -4.33
CA ARG A 337 -5.46 -15.68 -3.81
C ARG A 337 -5.57 -16.68 -2.66
N ASN A 338 -4.82 -17.78 -2.73
CA ASN A 338 -4.71 -18.72 -1.62
C ASN A 338 -3.94 -18.05 -0.47
N LYS A 339 -4.62 -17.75 0.64
CA LYS A 339 -3.97 -17.14 1.82
C LYS A 339 -2.88 -18.03 2.44
N ASN A 340 -2.84 -19.30 2.06
CA ASN A 340 -1.91 -20.27 2.62
C ASN A 340 -0.64 -20.48 1.78
N SER A 341 -0.47 -19.81 0.64
CA SER A 341 0.81 -19.86 -0.08
C SER A 341 1.28 -18.48 -0.54
N LEU A 342 2.59 -18.30 -0.60
CA LEU A 342 3.24 -17.08 -1.02
C LEU A 342 4.32 -17.40 -2.06
N ILE A 343 4.29 -16.72 -3.19
CA ILE A 343 5.35 -16.81 -4.19
C ILE A 343 6.35 -15.69 -3.93
N GLU A 344 7.55 -16.07 -3.53
CA GLU A 344 8.68 -15.17 -3.34
C GLU A 344 9.55 -15.14 -4.60
N TYR A 345 10.00 -13.95 -4.98
CA TYR A 345 10.96 -13.76 -6.06
C TYR A 345 12.23 -13.14 -5.47
N LYS A 346 13.40 -13.72 -5.76
CA LYS A 346 14.68 -13.22 -5.26
C LYS A 346 15.66 -13.03 -6.40
N LEU A 347 16.17 -11.82 -6.55
CA LEU A 347 17.23 -11.52 -7.51
C LEU A 347 18.56 -12.10 -6.98
N LEU A 348 19.26 -12.89 -7.79
CA LEU A 348 20.49 -13.59 -7.38
C LEU A 348 21.76 -12.79 -7.72
N GLU A 349 21.63 -11.77 -8.58
CA GLU A 349 22.75 -11.02 -9.14
C GLU A 349 22.54 -9.51 -8.98
N LYS A 350 23.65 -8.76 -8.88
CA LYS A 350 23.62 -7.29 -8.94
C LYS A 350 23.74 -6.84 -10.39
N GLY A 351 22.81 -6.02 -10.86
CA GLY A 351 22.86 -5.41 -12.19
C GLY A 351 22.91 -3.89 -12.17
N THR A 352 23.23 -3.29 -13.32
CA THR A 352 23.15 -1.84 -13.52
C THR A 352 21.70 -1.39 -13.62
N ILE A 353 21.28 -0.46 -12.77
CA ILE A 353 19.93 0.12 -12.81
C ILE A 353 19.84 1.09 -13.99
N LEU A 354 18.84 0.90 -14.84
CA LEU A 354 18.49 1.78 -15.96
C LEU A 354 17.47 2.84 -15.55
N SER A 355 16.48 2.47 -14.74
CA SER A 355 15.44 3.35 -14.21
C SER A 355 14.74 2.68 -13.01
N GLN A 356 13.95 3.45 -12.28
CA GLN A 356 13.21 2.99 -11.10
C GLN A 356 11.86 3.71 -10.99
N GLY A 357 10.89 3.09 -10.34
CA GLY A 357 9.56 3.65 -10.12
C GLY A 357 8.80 2.92 -9.01
N ASN A 358 7.48 3.08 -8.95
CA ASN A 358 6.63 2.36 -8.01
C ASN A 358 6.44 0.90 -8.46
N ALA A 359 6.81 -0.07 -7.63
CA ALA A 359 6.58 -1.49 -7.87
C ALA A 359 5.10 -1.84 -7.70
N ILE A 360 4.55 -2.59 -8.67
CA ILE A 360 3.21 -3.18 -8.64
C ILE A 360 3.37 -4.70 -8.68
N GLY A 361 2.90 -5.35 -7.62
CA GLY A 361 3.15 -6.77 -7.37
C GLY A 361 4.54 -7.02 -6.79
N SER A 362 4.97 -8.28 -6.78
CA SER A 362 6.26 -8.72 -6.19
C SER A 362 7.13 -9.51 -7.17
N LYS A 363 6.72 -9.62 -8.44
CA LYS A 363 7.38 -10.51 -9.42
C LYS A 363 8.65 -9.90 -9.99
N ILE A 364 9.55 -10.78 -10.43
CA ILE A 364 10.69 -10.44 -11.29
C ILE A 364 10.43 -11.05 -12.67
N LYS A 365 10.68 -10.28 -13.74
CA LYS A 365 10.65 -10.80 -15.11
C LYS A 365 11.78 -10.26 -15.96
N VAL A 366 12.31 -11.15 -16.79
CA VAL A 366 13.22 -10.83 -17.88
C VAL A 366 12.40 -10.74 -19.16
N GLY A 367 12.71 -9.76 -19.99
CA GLY A 367 12.04 -9.60 -21.27
C GLY A 367 12.69 -8.59 -22.18
N LYS A 368 12.24 -8.58 -23.43
CA LYS A 368 12.70 -7.61 -24.41
C LYS A 368 11.92 -6.32 -24.23
N ALA A 369 12.63 -5.22 -24.01
CA ALA A 369 12.08 -3.87 -23.99
C ALA A 369 11.42 -3.56 -25.33
N CYS A 370 10.15 -3.13 -25.30
CA CYS A 370 9.44 -2.67 -26.48
C CYS A 370 8.83 -1.31 -26.20
N PHE A 371 9.37 -0.30 -26.87
CA PHE A 371 8.90 1.06 -26.76
C PHE A 371 7.68 1.27 -27.66
N LEU A 372 6.56 1.61 -27.04
CA LEU A 372 5.32 1.88 -27.75
C LEU A 372 4.82 3.29 -27.38
N LYS A 373 4.63 4.13 -28.39
CA LYS A 373 4.01 5.46 -28.21
C LYS A 373 2.48 5.41 -28.23
N SER A 374 1.92 4.39 -28.86
CA SER A 374 0.49 4.24 -29.09
C SER A 374 0.16 2.77 -29.31
N PRO A 375 -1.03 2.29 -28.89
CA PRO A 375 -1.49 0.93 -29.16
C PRO A 375 -1.71 0.66 -30.66
N LYS A 376 -1.68 1.69 -31.53
CA LYS A 376 -1.78 1.53 -32.99
C LYS A 376 -0.46 1.13 -33.67
N ASN A 377 0.68 1.27 -33.00
CA ASN A 377 2.01 1.05 -33.58
C ASN A 377 2.53 -0.37 -33.36
N VAL A 378 1.66 -1.37 -33.41
CA VAL A 378 2.00 -2.74 -33.00
C VAL A 378 2.49 -3.53 -34.22
N GLY A 379 3.81 -3.69 -34.32
CA GLY A 379 4.40 -4.86 -34.98
C GLY A 379 4.11 -6.12 -34.17
N SER A 380 4.37 -7.32 -34.71
CA SER A 380 4.15 -8.58 -33.99
C SER A 380 4.87 -8.60 -32.64
N LEU A 381 4.12 -8.45 -31.53
CA LEU A 381 4.66 -8.57 -30.18
C LEU A 381 5.18 -9.99 -29.99
N VAL A 382 6.44 -10.10 -29.57
CA VAL A 382 7.09 -11.38 -29.30
C VAL A 382 6.72 -11.81 -27.88
N PRO A 383 6.55 -13.12 -27.60
CA PRO A 383 6.42 -13.60 -26.23
C PRO A 383 7.54 -13.04 -25.32
N ASN A 384 7.22 -12.77 -24.05
CA ASN A 384 8.13 -12.14 -23.08
C ASN A 384 8.56 -10.70 -23.39
N THR A 385 7.70 -9.93 -24.07
CA THR A 385 7.93 -8.48 -24.25
C THR A 385 7.58 -7.70 -22.97
N ILE A 386 8.42 -6.76 -22.60
CA ILE A 386 8.16 -5.75 -21.56
C ILE A 386 7.83 -4.43 -22.25
N ILE A 387 6.61 -3.93 -22.10
CA ILE A 387 6.19 -2.66 -22.70
C ILE A 387 6.78 -1.49 -21.92
N ILE A 388 7.33 -0.52 -22.64
CA ILE A 388 7.81 0.74 -22.11
C ILE A 388 7.05 1.87 -22.78
N THR A 389 6.36 2.70 -21.99
CA THR A 389 5.58 3.82 -22.52
C THR A 389 5.47 4.99 -21.53
N ASP A 390 4.91 6.11 -21.96
CA ASP A 390 4.72 7.27 -21.08
C ASP A 390 3.55 7.05 -20.11
N THR A 391 2.43 6.53 -20.63
CA THR A 391 1.23 6.18 -19.87
C THR A 391 0.48 5.04 -20.56
N ILE A 392 -0.28 4.27 -19.79
CA ILE A 392 -1.19 3.25 -20.30
C ILE A 392 -2.62 3.71 -20.10
N THR A 393 -3.38 3.69 -21.19
CA THR A 393 -4.83 3.94 -21.20
C THR A 393 -5.59 2.64 -21.49
N PRO A 394 -6.92 2.58 -21.30
CA PRO A 394 -7.70 1.37 -21.58
C PRO A 394 -7.58 0.80 -23.00
N ASP A 395 -7.14 1.61 -23.97
CA ASP A 395 -6.93 1.15 -25.36
C ASP A 395 -5.75 0.17 -25.50
N TRP A 396 -4.92 0.05 -24.46
CA TRP A 396 -3.79 -0.87 -24.41
C TRP A 396 -4.17 -2.27 -23.93
N ASP A 397 -5.29 -2.44 -23.21
CA ASP A 397 -5.67 -3.70 -22.55
C ASP A 397 -5.60 -4.94 -23.48
N PRO A 398 -6.01 -4.88 -24.76
CA PRO A 398 -5.90 -6.03 -25.65
C PRO A 398 -4.45 -6.47 -25.93
N LEU A 399 -3.49 -5.55 -25.82
CA LEU A 399 -2.05 -5.81 -25.98
C LEU A 399 -1.44 -6.30 -24.67
N LEU A 400 -1.89 -5.79 -23.54
CA LEU A 400 -1.34 -6.13 -22.22
C LEU A 400 -1.52 -7.61 -21.87
N LYS A 401 -2.50 -8.30 -22.45
CA LYS A 401 -2.64 -9.76 -22.30
C LYS A 401 -1.47 -10.58 -22.88
N GLN A 402 -0.65 -9.97 -23.74
CA GLN A 402 0.44 -10.65 -24.46
C GLN A 402 1.84 -10.30 -23.91
N VAL A 403 1.92 -9.46 -22.87
CA VAL A 403 3.20 -8.94 -22.37
C VAL A 403 3.61 -9.64 -21.07
N SER A 404 4.91 -9.70 -20.80
CA SER A 404 5.45 -10.24 -19.55
C SER A 404 5.68 -9.17 -18.48
N GLY A 405 5.58 -7.89 -18.83
CA GLY A 405 5.81 -6.79 -17.90
C GLY A 405 5.44 -5.42 -18.47
N ILE A 406 5.25 -4.46 -17.56
CA ILE A 406 4.78 -3.12 -17.87
C ILE A 406 5.69 -2.07 -17.20
N VAL A 407 6.17 -1.09 -17.97
CA VAL A 407 6.94 0.04 -17.47
C VAL A 407 6.33 1.35 -17.98
N THR A 408 6.03 2.27 -17.06
CA THR A 408 5.47 3.59 -17.42
C THR A 408 6.20 4.74 -16.73
N ASN A 409 6.36 5.87 -17.44
CA ASN A 409 6.91 7.09 -16.84
C ASN A 409 5.97 7.74 -15.83
N LYS A 410 4.66 7.64 -16.05
CA LYS A 410 3.62 8.28 -15.23
C LYS A 410 2.73 7.22 -14.58
N GLY A 411 2.15 7.59 -13.43
CA GLY A 411 1.14 6.79 -12.75
C GLY A 411 1.56 6.40 -11.33
N GLY A 412 0.58 6.41 -10.43
CA GLY A 412 0.71 5.87 -9.08
C GLY A 412 0.26 4.41 -8.99
N ARG A 413 0.29 3.87 -7.77
CA ARG A 413 -0.15 2.50 -7.45
C ARG A 413 -1.61 2.23 -7.78
N THR A 414 -2.42 3.27 -7.82
CA THR A 414 -3.85 3.19 -8.09
C THR A 414 -4.22 3.58 -9.54
N SER A 415 -3.22 3.74 -10.42
CA SER A 415 -3.43 4.02 -11.84
C SER A 415 -4.00 2.83 -12.62
N HIS A 416 -4.61 3.06 -13.78
CA HIS A 416 -5.09 2.01 -14.68
C HIS A 416 -3.98 1.02 -15.05
N ALA A 417 -2.76 1.49 -15.32
CA ALA A 417 -1.60 0.64 -15.57
C ALA A 417 -1.36 -0.35 -14.42
N ALA A 418 -1.44 0.12 -13.18
CA ALA A 418 -1.24 -0.70 -11.99
C ALA A 418 -2.43 -1.64 -11.73
N ILE A 419 -3.67 -1.19 -11.94
CA ILE A 419 -4.88 -2.02 -11.80
C ILE A 419 -4.83 -3.18 -12.80
N VAL A 420 -4.58 -2.90 -14.09
CA VAL A 420 -4.52 -3.93 -15.13
C VAL A 420 -3.34 -4.89 -14.91
N ALA A 421 -2.18 -4.39 -14.49
CA ALA A 421 -1.04 -5.24 -14.16
C ALA A 421 -1.40 -6.26 -13.05
N ARG A 422 -2.14 -5.83 -12.02
CA ARG A 422 -2.64 -6.70 -10.96
C ARG A 422 -3.64 -7.74 -11.49
N GLU A 423 -4.62 -7.31 -12.28
CA GLU A 423 -5.63 -8.20 -12.88
C GLU A 423 -4.99 -9.27 -13.78
N LEU A 424 -3.95 -8.91 -14.53
CA LEU A 424 -3.20 -9.83 -15.41
C LEU A 424 -2.12 -10.64 -14.67
N GLY A 425 -1.78 -10.27 -13.44
CA GLY A 425 -0.73 -10.92 -12.65
C GLY A 425 0.69 -10.73 -13.23
N VAL A 426 0.95 -9.64 -13.96
CA VAL A 426 2.27 -9.30 -14.51
C VAL A 426 2.95 -8.21 -13.66
N PRO A 427 4.30 -8.23 -13.49
CA PRO A 427 5.00 -7.16 -12.80
C PRO A 427 4.87 -5.83 -13.55
N ALA A 428 4.67 -4.74 -12.81
CA ALA A 428 4.70 -3.40 -13.39
C ALA A 428 5.48 -2.41 -12.54
N ILE A 429 6.20 -1.50 -13.21
CA ILE A 429 6.91 -0.38 -12.57
C ILE A 429 6.33 0.91 -13.16
N VAL A 430 5.64 1.68 -12.32
CA VAL A 430 4.88 2.87 -12.75
C VAL A 430 5.44 4.15 -12.14
N GLY A 431 5.30 5.27 -12.84
CA GLY A 431 5.80 6.55 -12.32
C GLY A 431 7.33 6.69 -12.36
N CYS A 432 8.01 6.05 -13.33
CA CYS A 432 9.47 6.09 -13.44
C CYS A 432 10.04 7.48 -13.76
N GLY A 433 9.24 8.33 -14.41
CA GLY A 433 9.64 9.66 -14.88
C GLY A 433 10.54 9.68 -16.12
N ASP A 434 11.46 8.73 -16.26
CA ASP A 434 12.52 8.76 -17.29
C ASP A 434 12.74 7.44 -18.07
N ALA A 435 11.99 6.38 -17.76
CA ALA A 435 12.16 5.05 -18.37
C ALA A 435 12.16 5.06 -19.91
N THR A 436 11.34 5.91 -20.54
CA THR A 436 11.30 6.04 -22.01
C THR A 436 12.53 6.72 -22.63
N LYS A 437 13.38 7.35 -21.80
CA LYS A 437 14.62 8.01 -22.22
C LYS A 437 15.85 7.16 -21.89
N THR A 438 15.80 6.44 -20.76
CA THR A 438 16.95 5.68 -20.25
C THR A 438 17.04 4.28 -20.83
N ILE A 439 15.91 3.66 -21.20
CA ILE A 439 15.87 2.30 -21.72
C ILE A 439 15.88 2.31 -23.25
N ILE A 440 16.77 1.51 -23.84
CA ILE A 440 16.92 1.39 -25.28
C ILE A 440 15.93 0.34 -25.81
N ASP A 441 15.16 0.70 -26.84
CA ASP A 441 14.20 -0.19 -27.48
C ASP A 441 14.85 -1.47 -28.01
N GLY A 442 14.18 -2.59 -27.84
CA GLY A 442 14.64 -3.91 -28.28
C GLY A 442 15.73 -4.56 -27.42
N THR A 443 16.20 -3.92 -26.34
CA THR A 443 17.20 -4.51 -25.44
C THR A 443 16.57 -5.48 -24.43
N ILE A 444 17.34 -6.47 -23.96
CA ILE A 444 16.91 -7.32 -22.86
C ILE A 444 17.08 -6.56 -21.54
N ILE A 445 16.03 -6.56 -20.74
CA ILE A 445 15.99 -5.94 -19.42
C ILE A 445 15.39 -6.91 -18.41
N THR A 446 15.73 -6.69 -17.14
CA THR A 446 15.10 -7.36 -16.00
C THR A 446 14.33 -6.33 -15.20
N ILE A 447 13.03 -6.54 -15.00
CA ILE A 447 12.23 -5.72 -14.09
C ILE A 447 12.01 -6.49 -12.79
N SER A 448 12.27 -5.82 -11.66
CA SER A 448 12.12 -6.39 -10.32
C SER A 448 11.16 -5.55 -9.50
N CYS A 449 10.06 -6.19 -9.08
CA CYS A 449 9.12 -5.63 -8.10
C CYS A 449 9.27 -6.29 -6.72
N ALA A 450 10.28 -7.15 -6.52
CA ALA A 450 10.46 -7.91 -5.29
C ALA A 450 11.17 -7.15 -4.17
N GLN A 451 11.69 -5.95 -4.45
CA GLN A 451 12.55 -5.19 -3.54
C GLN A 451 11.78 -4.10 -2.79
N GLY A 452 10.55 -4.41 -2.38
CA GLY A 452 9.66 -3.52 -1.63
C GLY A 452 8.78 -2.64 -2.51
N LYS A 453 8.57 -1.38 -2.12
CA LYS A 453 7.64 -0.48 -2.82
C LYS A 453 8.24 0.19 -4.07
N THR A 454 9.56 0.16 -4.20
CA THR A 454 10.29 0.65 -5.38
C THR A 454 10.61 -0.51 -6.31
N GLY A 455 10.24 -0.36 -7.58
CA GLY A 455 10.57 -1.30 -8.64
C GLY A 455 11.81 -0.84 -9.37
N TYR A 456 12.71 -1.77 -9.68
CA TYR A 456 13.96 -1.51 -10.36
C TYR A 456 13.97 -2.14 -11.76
N ILE A 457 14.53 -1.41 -12.71
CA ILE A 457 14.73 -1.86 -14.09
C ILE A 457 16.22 -2.00 -14.30
N TYR A 458 16.69 -3.22 -14.52
CA TYR A 458 18.09 -3.55 -14.70
C TYR A 458 18.44 -3.80 -16.16
N LYS A 459 19.68 -3.46 -16.51
CA LYS A 459 20.27 -3.77 -17.81
C LYS A 459 20.57 -5.26 -17.91
N GLY A 460 20.11 -5.89 -19.00
CA GLY A 460 20.39 -7.28 -19.30
C GLY A 460 19.45 -8.27 -18.60
N GLU A 461 19.76 -9.55 -18.80
CA GLU A 461 19.10 -10.69 -18.15
C GLU A 461 19.84 -10.98 -16.85
N LEU A 462 19.16 -10.82 -15.72
CA LEU A 462 19.67 -11.16 -14.39
C LEU A 462 18.99 -12.42 -13.89
N SER A 463 19.77 -13.31 -13.29
CA SER A 463 19.26 -14.53 -12.67
C SER A 463 18.38 -14.19 -11.46
N PHE A 464 17.23 -14.84 -11.36
CA PHE A 464 16.35 -14.75 -10.20
C PHE A 464 15.74 -16.13 -9.86
N GLU A 465 15.39 -16.32 -8.60
CA GLU A 465 14.70 -17.49 -8.09
C GLU A 465 13.20 -17.16 -7.89
N GLU A 466 12.34 -18.11 -8.20
CA GLU A 466 10.90 -18.08 -7.90
C GLU A 466 10.60 -19.26 -6.98
N LYS A 467 10.16 -18.97 -5.75
CA LYS A 467 9.89 -19.98 -4.71
C LYS A 467 8.46 -19.85 -4.24
N GLU A 468 7.66 -20.89 -4.48
CA GLU A 468 6.35 -21.01 -3.83
C GLU A 468 6.54 -21.60 -2.43
N ILE A 469 6.07 -20.86 -1.43
CA ILE A 469 6.09 -21.24 -0.03
C ILE A 469 4.67 -21.57 0.37
N ASP A 470 4.40 -22.83 0.66
CA ASP A 470 3.13 -23.28 1.23
C ASP A 470 3.21 -23.27 2.76
N PHE A 471 2.38 -22.45 3.39
CA PHE A 471 2.30 -22.31 4.84
C PHE A 471 1.42 -23.39 5.49
N GLN A 472 0.60 -24.15 4.74
CA GLN A 472 -0.36 -25.11 5.33
C GLN A 472 0.32 -26.19 6.19
N ASN A 473 1.52 -26.59 5.79
CA ASN A 473 2.27 -27.67 6.44
C ASN A 473 3.26 -27.15 7.49
N ILE A 474 3.34 -25.83 7.70
CA ILE A 474 4.25 -25.24 8.69
C ILE A 474 3.61 -25.28 10.06
N LYS A 475 4.19 -26.08 10.94
CA LYS A 475 3.80 -26.18 12.34
C LYS A 475 4.55 -25.14 13.17
N MET A 476 3.83 -24.29 13.87
CA MET A 476 4.45 -23.36 14.82
C MET A 476 4.98 -24.12 16.06
N PRO A 477 6.22 -23.83 16.51
CA PRO A 477 6.77 -24.37 17.75
C PRO A 477 6.12 -23.74 18.99
N LYS A 478 6.46 -24.23 20.19
CA LYS A 478 6.02 -23.60 21.45
C LYS A 478 6.83 -22.34 21.79
N THR A 479 8.13 -22.38 21.50
CA THR A 479 9.02 -21.21 21.60
C THR A 479 8.55 -20.18 20.59
N GLU A 480 8.29 -18.94 21.01
CA GLU A 480 7.71 -17.93 20.13
C GLU A 480 8.69 -17.58 19.00
N VAL A 481 8.20 -17.53 17.76
CA VAL A 481 9.00 -17.20 16.59
C VAL A 481 8.61 -15.82 16.07
N LYS A 482 9.47 -14.84 16.32
CA LYS A 482 9.22 -13.43 15.99
C LYS A 482 10.07 -12.96 14.81
N MET A 483 9.74 -11.79 14.29
CA MET A 483 10.50 -11.15 13.21
C MET A 483 11.43 -10.03 13.73
N ILE A 484 12.50 -9.82 12.97
CA ILE A 484 13.34 -8.62 12.99
C ILE A 484 12.95 -7.79 11.76
N LEU A 485 12.50 -6.55 11.99
CA LEU A 485 12.07 -5.63 10.92
C LEU A 485 12.68 -4.26 11.12
N ALA A 486 12.82 -3.54 10.01
CA ALA A 486 13.28 -2.15 10.01
C ALA A 486 12.50 -1.30 9.00
N ASP A 487 12.15 -1.89 7.86
CA ASP A 487 11.47 -1.21 6.76
C ASP A 487 9.94 -1.31 6.86
N PRO A 488 9.23 -0.18 7.06
CA PRO A 488 7.76 -0.16 7.06
C PRO A 488 7.13 -0.56 5.72
N GLU A 489 7.87 -0.44 4.62
CA GLU A 489 7.34 -0.69 3.28
C GLU A 489 7.06 -2.17 3.01
N ASN A 490 7.77 -3.06 3.70
CA ASN A 490 7.62 -4.52 3.60
C ASN A 490 6.72 -5.12 4.69
N ALA A 491 6.20 -4.32 5.61
CA ALA A 491 5.49 -4.83 6.79
C ALA A 491 4.23 -5.65 6.46
N PHE A 492 3.39 -5.18 5.52
CA PHE A 492 2.14 -5.87 5.19
C PHE A 492 2.35 -7.22 4.50
N PRO A 493 3.19 -7.36 3.46
CA PRO A 493 3.52 -8.68 2.91
C PRO A 493 4.10 -9.65 3.95
N LEU A 494 5.00 -9.16 4.80
CA LEU A 494 5.67 -10.00 5.80
C LEU A 494 4.73 -10.46 6.91
N SER A 495 3.63 -9.74 7.18
CA SER A 495 2.64 -10.14 8.17
C SER A 495 1.95 -11.49 7.87
N PHE A 496 1.97 -11.95 6.62
CA PHE A 496 1.38 -13.22 6.20
C PHE A 496 2.24 -14.44 6.54
N TYR A 497 3.53 -14.27 6.78
CA TYR A 497 4.40 -15.37 7.18
C TYR A 497 3.97 -15.89 8.57
N PRO A 498 4.17 -17.18 8.87
CA PRO A 498 3.86 -17.73 10.18
C PRO A 498 4.81 -17.15 11.24
N ASN A 499 4.29 -16.37 12.19
CA ASN A 499 5.06 -15.65 13.20
C ASN A 499 4.22 -15.33 14.45
N ASP A 500 4.88 -14.97 15.54
CA ASP A 500 4.29 -14.55 16.82
C ASP A 500 4.47 -13.04 17.11
N GLY A 501 4.76 -12.25 16.07
CA GLY A 501 4.96 -10.80 16.13
C GLY A 501 6.37 -10.38 15.74
N VAL A 502 6.82 -9.25 16.29
CA VAL A 502 8.12 -8.63 15.98
C VAL A 502 8.89 -8.44 17.28
N GLY A 503 9.99 -9.17 17.47
CA GLY A 503 10.81 -9.08 18.67
C GLY A 503 11.89 -7.99 18.57
N LEU A 504 12.13 -7.47 17.37
CA LEU A 504 13.00 -6.33 17.14
C LEU A 504 12.55 -5.51 15.93
N LEU A 505 11.94 -4.35 16.19
CA LEU A 505 11.78 -3.27 15.23
C LEU A 505 12.95 -2.29 15.40
N ARG A 506 13.79 -2.15 14.37
CA ARG A 506 14.88 -1.18 14.31
C ARG A 506 14.40 0.14 13.72
N MET A 507 14.38 1.21 14.51
CA MET A 507 13.87 2.51 14.06
C MET A 507 14.87 3.33 13.25
N GLU A 508 16.15 2.93 13.23
CA GLU A 508 17.25 3.62 12.53
C GLU A 508 16.98 3.73 11.03
N PHE A 509 16.36 2.71 10.43
CA PHE A 509 15.95 2.76 9.03
C PHE A 509 14.91 3.85 8.78
N ILE A 510 13.92 3.98 9.68
CA ILE A 510 12.88 5.01 9.60
C ILE A 510 13.53 6.40 9.73
N ILE A 511 14.47 6.56 10.67
CA ILE A 511 15.18 7.82 10.86
C ILE A 511 16.01 8.18 9.62
N THR A 512 16.79 7.26 9.06
CA THR A 512 17.67 7.54 7.91
C THR A 512 16.90 7.76 6.60
N HIS A 513 15.79 7.05 6.37
CA HIS A 513 15.09 7.08 5.08
C HIS A 513 13.87 8.02 5.08
N ASN A 514 13.15 8.12 6.20
CA ASN A 514 11.90 8.90 6.27
C ASN A 514 12.09 10.26 6.95
N VAL A 515 12.91 10.32 8.00
CA VAL A 515 13.16 11.55 8.76
C VAL A 515 14.35 12.34 8.21
N LYS A 516 15.48 11.68 7.90
CA LYS A 516 16.72 12.20 7.30
C LYS A 516 17.48 13.27 8.08
N ILE A 517 16.81 14.01 8.98
CA ILE A 517 17.35 15.15 9.71
C ILE A 517 17.71 14.72 11.13
N HIS A 518 18.86 15.21 11.62
CA HIS A 518 19.27 14.99 13.00
C HIS A 518 18.26 15.62 13.98
N PRO A 519 17.77 14.90 15.01
CA PRO A 519 16.74 15.43 15.92
C PRO A 519 17.14 16.75 16.58
N MET A 520 18.40 16.89 17.01
CA MET A 520 18.89 18.13 17.63
C MET A 520 18.96 19.30 16.64
N ALA A 521 19.09 19.07 15.33
CA ALA A 521 19.02 20.12 14.33
C ALA A 521 17.61 20.69 14.18
N LEU A 522 16.57 19.90 14.50
CA LEU A 522 15.18 20.35 14.55
C LEU A 522 14.89 21.08 15.88
N VAL A 523 15.39 20.55 17.00
CA VAL A 523 15.24 21.17 18.33
C VAL A 523 15.94 22.52 18.41
N LYS A 524 17.18 22.60 17.93
CA LYS A 524 18.04 23.79 17.99
C LYS A 524 18.15 24.49 16.63
N PHE A 525 17.09 24.42 15.82
CA PHE A 525 17.08 24.96 14.46
C PHE A 525 17.56 26.41 14.37
N ASP A 526 17.14 27.25 15.31
CA ASP A 526 17.51 28.68 15.32
C ASP A 526 19.01 28.90 15.61
N GLN A 527 19.66 27.96 16.29
CA GLN A 527 21.08 28.02 16.66
C GLN A 527 22.02 27.58 15.53
N LEU A 528 21.50 26.97 14.46
CA LEU A 528 22.32 26.56 13.31
C LEU A 528 22.89 27.79 12.58
N THR A 529 24.18 27.77 12.29
CA THR A 529 24.87 28.89 11.62
C THR A 529 24.91 28.74 10.10
N ASP A 530 24.85 27.51 9.59
CA ASP A 530 24.86 27.24 8.14
C ASP A 530 23.51 27.59 7.49
N ILE A 531 23.54 28.60 6.61
CA ILE A 531 22.38 29.10 5.87
C ILE A 531 21.85 28.08 4.86
N SER A 532 22.74 27.32 4.21
CA SER A 532 22.37 26.29 3.25
C SER A 532 21.63 25.16 3.96
N LEU A 533 22.17 24.70 5.09
CA LEU A 533 21.54 23.69 5.95
C LEU A 533 20.17 24.14 6.45
N LYS A 534 20.04 25.38 6.94
CA LYS A 534 18.75 25.95 7.37
C LYS A 534 17.72 25.95 6.25
N LYS A 535 18.13 26.27 5.01
CA LYS A 535 17.26 26.27 3.83
C LYS A 535 16.81 24.85 3.46
N GLU A 536 17.71 23.88 3.51
CA GLU A 536 17.40 22.47 3.25
C GLU A 536 16.39 21.93 4.27
N ILE A 537 16.65 22.11 5.57
CA ILE A 537 15.73 21.70 6.65
C ILE A 537 14.38 22.40 6.49
N THR A 538 14.36 23.70 6.16
CA THR A 538 13.10 24.44 5.95
C THR A 538 12.30 23.89 4.77
N THR A 539 12.96 23.47 3.71
CA THR A 539 12.29 22.87 2.54
C THR A 539 11.68 21.52 2.89
N ILE A 540 12.39 20.68 3.62
CA ILE A 540 11.90 19.35 4.05
C ILE A 540 10.73 19.50 5.04
N THR A 541 10.82 20.50 5.93
CA THR A 541 9.85 20.75 7.00
C THR A 541 8.79 21.79 6.66
N GLU A 542 8.66 22.20 5.39
CA GLU A 542 7.84 23.34 4.95
C GLU A 542 6.36 23.22 5.37
N THR A 543 5.85 22.00 5.44
CA THR A 543 4.45 21.71 5.81
C THR A 543 4.21 21.69 7.32
N TYR A 544 5.25 21.85 8.14
CA TYR A 544 5.17 21.80 9.61
C TYR A 544 5.44 23.18 10.20
N LYS A 545 4.56 23.60 11.12
CA LYS A 545 4.73 24.87 11.85
C LYS A 545 5.88 24.75 12.85
N ASP A 546 5.87 23.68 13.65
CA ASP A 546 6.98 23.31 14.51
C ASP A 546 7.79 22.20 13.82
N LYS A 547 9.08 22.44 13.63
CA LYS A 547 9.98 21.47 12.97
C LYS A 547 10.16 20.19 13.77
N LYS A 548 9.94 20.21 15.08
CA LYS A 548 9.98 19.00 15.92
C LYS A 548 8.81 18.05 15.59
N GLU A 549 7.63 18.59 15.25
CA GLU A 549 6.46 17.78 14.86
C GLU A 549 6.76 16.93 13.62
N TYR A 550 7.64 17.39 12.72
CA TYR A 550 8.07 16.61 11.56
C TYR A 550 8.74 15.30 11.98
N PHE A 551 9.65 15.34 12.97
CA PHE A 551 10.33 14.16 13.49
C PHE A 551 9.31 13.18 14.09
N VAL A 552 8.46 13.70 14.98
CA VAL A 552 7.44 12.91 15.67
C VAL A 552 6.47 12.28 14.68
N ASP A 553 5.99 13.03 13.68
CA ASP A 553 5.03 12.55 12.70
C ASP A 553 5.64 11.50 11.76
N LYS A 554 6.85 11.72 11.24
CA LYS A 554 7.50 10.76 10.33
C LYS A 554 7.92 9.48 11.04
N LEU A 555 8.44 9.60 12.25
CA LEU A 555 8.83 8.44 13.05
C LEU A 555 7.59 7.63 13.47
N SER A 556 6.54 8.30 13.98
CA SER A 556 5.30 7.62 14.39
C SER A 556 4.63 6.90 13.23
N GLN A 557 4.60 7.46 12.02
CA GLN A 557 4.04 6.78 10.84
C GLN A 557 4.82 5.52 10.46
N GLY A 558 6.16 5.58 10.49
CA GLY A 558 7.00 4.41 10.21
C GLY A 558 6.76 3.28 11.21
N ILE A 559 6.75 3.61 12.51
CA ILE A 559 6.51 2.64 13.58
C ILE A 559 5.08 2.10 13.50
N ALA A 560 4.07 2.98 13.39
CA ALA A 560 2.66 2.60 13.34
C ALA A 560 2.35 1.66 12.18
N THR A 561 3.00 1.85 11.03
CA THR A 561 2.81 0.97 9.86
C THR A 561 3.24 -0.47 10.17
N ILE A 562 4.41 -0.65 10.80
CA ILE A 562 4.88 -1.99 11.20
C ILE A 562 3.99 -2.56 12.30
N VAL A 563 3.69 -1.76 13.34
CA VAL A 563 2.87 -2.23 14.48
C VAL A 563 1.45 -2.63 14.04
N ALA A 564 0.86 -1.90 13.10
CA ALA A 564 -0.45 -2.20 12.53
C ALA A 564 -0.44 -3.48 11.68
N ALA A 565 0.65 -3.78 10.96
CA ALA A 565 0.76 -4.99 10.14
C ALA A 565 0.70 -6.27 10.98
N PHE A 566 1.24 -6.24 12.20
CA PHE A 566 1.29 -7.42 13.09
C PHE A 566 0.19 -7.41 14.17
N TYR A 567 -0.66 -6.39 14.23
CA TYR A 567 -1.70 -6.28 15.24
C TYR A 567 -2.66 -7.50 15.21
N PRO A 568 -3.01 -8.11 16.37
CA PRO A 568 -2.71 -7.66 17.73
C PRO A 568 -1.43 -8.27 18.35
N LYS A 569 -0.58 -8.97 17.57
CA LYS A 569 0.66 -9.57 18.06
C LYS A 569 1.64 -8.51 18.56
N GLU A 570 2.48 -8.90 19.51
CA GLU A 570 3.47 -8.01 20.12
C GLU A 570 4.48 -7.49 19.10
N VAL A 571 4.80 -6.20 19.20
CA VAL A 571 5.87 -5.56 18.41
C VAL A 571 6.77 -4.80 19.36
N ILE A 572 8.02 -5.21 19.50
CA ILE A 572 9.01 -4.56 20.37
C ILE A 572 9.88 -3.63 19.52
N VAL A 573 9.76 -2.32 19.73
CA VAL A 573 10.65 -1.34 19.10
C VAL A 573 11.87 -1.08 19.96
N ARG A 574 13.04 -1.20 19.35
CA ARG A 574 14.29 -0.74 19.96
C ARG A 574 14.41 0.76 19.73
N LEU A 575 14.62 1.49 20.82
CA LEU A 575 14.95 2.92 20.74
C LEU A 575 16.27 3.12 20.00
N SER A 576 16.55 4.35 19.56
CA SER A 576 17.65 4.60 18.62
C SER A 576 19.00 4.16 19.19
N ASP A 577 19.70 3.27 18.49
CA ASP A 577 21.02 2.77 18.89
C ASP A 577 22.13 3.26 17.95
N PHE A 578 21.91 4.38 17.27
CA PHE A 578 22.93 5.00 16.43
C PHE A 578 24.19 5.35 17.23
N LYS A 579 25.33 5.07 16.62
CA LYS A 579 26.64 5.58 17.01
C LYS A 579 26.75 7.07 16.61
N THR A 580 27.66 7.81 17.25
CA THR A 580 27.90 9.24 16.97
C THR A 580 28.22 9.52 15.50
N ASN A 581 29.06 8.68 14.87
CA ASN A 581 29.40 8.76 13.45
C ASN A 581 28.21 8.53 12.51
N GLU A 582 27.22 7.73 12.90
CA GLU A 582 26.01 7.49 12.10
C GLU A 582 25.05 8.68 12.19
N TYR A 583 24.84 9.23 13.40
CA TYR A 583 24.08 10.46 13.58
C TYR A 583 24.70 11.65 12.85
N ALA A 584 26.04 11.72 12.80
CA ALA A 584 26.76 12.78 12.10
C ALA A 584 26.47 12.82 10.59
N ASN A 585 26.06 11.68 10.02
CA ASN A 585 25.70 11.56 8.60
C ASN A 585 24.27 12.03 8.29
N LEU A 586 23.43 12.28 9.29
CA LEU A 586 22.11 12.90 9.09
C LEU A 586 22.26 14.38 8.74
N ILE A 587 21.24 14.94 8.10
CA ILE A 587 21.19 16.37 7.77
C ILE A 587 21.28 17.18 9.07
N GLY A 588 22.34 17.99 9.20
CA GLY A 588 22.63 18.79 10.39
C GLY A 588 23.21 18.02 11.58
N GLY A 589 23.68 16.77 11.39
CA GLY A 589 24.23 15.94 12.46
C GLY A 589 25.61 16.36 12.94
N LYS A 590 26.51 16.75 12.02
CA LYS A 590 27.93 17.06 12.34
C LYS A 590 28.12 18.11 13.45
N ASP A 591 27.21 19.07 13.57
CA ASP A 591 27.31 20.14 14.57
C ASP A 591 26.98 19.67 16.00
N PHE A 592 26.33 18.50 16.15
CA PHE A 592 25.88 17.96 17.43
C PHE A 592 26.62 16.69 17.84
N GLU A 593 27.44 16.13 16.95
CA GLU A 593 28.04 14.81 17.13
C GLU A 593 29.56 14.92 17.33
N PRO A 594 30.06 14.63 18.56
CA PRO A 594 31.49 14.66 18.81
C PRO A 594 32.19 13.53 18.06
N HIS A 595 33.46 13.75 17.70
CA HIS A 595 34.29 12.68 17.18
C HIS A 595 34.70 11.73 18.32
N GLU A 596 34.54 10.43 18.10
CA GLU A 596 34.94 9.39 19.03
C GLU A 596 35.89 8.41 18.33
N GLU A 597 36.97 8.03 19.01
CA GLU A 597 37.94 7.04 18.51
C GLU A 597 37.29 5.65 18.32
N ASN A 598 36.36 5.28 19.21
CA ASN A 598 35.68 3.99 19.20
C ASN A 598 34.14 4.16 19.31
N PRO A 599 33.45 4.53 18.22
CA PRO A 599 32.01 4.79 18.26
C PRO A 599 31.18 3.59 18.71
N MET A 600 31.69 2.35 18.56
CA MET A 600 31.03 1.13 19.04
C MET A 600 30.82 1.11 20.57
N LEU A 601 31.78 1.68 21.33
CA LEU A 601 31.73 1.76 22.80
C LEU A 601 31.27 3.13 23.31
N GLY A 602 31.11 4.10 22.41
CA GLY A 602 30.95 5.52 22.68
C GLY A 602 29.53 5.97 23.05
N PHE A 603 29.20 7.21 22.69
CA PHE A 603 27.98 7.92 23.09
C PHE A 603 26.72 7.46 22.31
N ARG A 604 26.22 6.28 22.70
CA ARG A 604 25.05 5.59 22.12
C ARG A 604 24.18 4.88 23.15
N GLY A 605 22.98 4.49 22.72
CA GLY A 605 22.00 3.77 23.53
C GLY A 605 21.60 4.52 24.80
N ALA A 606 21.38 3.80 25.90
CA ALA A 606 20.89 4.34 27.18
C ALA A 606 21.62 5.62 27.65
N SER A 607 22.95 5.68 27.52
CA SER A 607 23.75 6.81 28.01
C SER A 607 23.48 8.11 27.27
N ARG A 608 22.98 8.03 26.03
CA ARG A 608 22.59 9.18 25.21
C ARG A 608 21.25 9.77 25.65
N TYR A 609 20.30 8.94 26.08
CA TYR A 609 18.90 9.35 26.28
C TYR A 609 18.69 10.35 27.41
N TYR A 610 19.42 10.20 28.52
CA TYR A 610 19.31 11.09 29.68
C TYR A 610 20.36 12.22 29.68
N ASN A 611 21.29 12.24 28.72
CA ASN A 611 22.37 13.21 28.68
C ASN A 611 21.91 14.54 28.06
N ASP A 612 22.30 15.68 28.64
CA ASP A 612 21.88 17.02 28.20
C ASP A 612 22.20 17.34 26.72
N LEU A 613 23.20 16.67 26.14
CA LEU A 613 23.53 16.81 24.71
C LEU A 613 22.40 16.33 23.79
N TYR A 614 21.62 15.32 24.20
CA TYR A 614 20.61 14.66 23.37
C TYR A 614 19.24 14.49 24.02
N LYS A 615 19.07 14.75 25.32
CA LYS A 615 17.81 14.54 26.07
C LYS A 615 16.58 15.13 25.36
N ALA A 616 16.73 16.30 24.71
CA ALA A 616 15.67 16.92 23.93
C ALA A 616 15.34 16.20 22.61
N GLY A 617 16.33 15.56 21.98
CA GLY A 617 16.11 14.67 20.82
C GLY A 617 15.39 13.38 21.23
N PHE A 618 15.80 12.78 22.35
CA PHE A 618 15.13 11.61 22.92
C PHE A 618 13.66 11.86 23.31
N ALA A 619 13.34 13.08 23.76
CA ALA A 619 11.96 13.49 24.00
C ALA A 619 11.07 13.35 22.75
N LEU A 620 11.61 13.63 21.55
CA LEU A 620 10.87 13.47 20.29
C LEU A 620 10.60 12.00 19.95
N GLU A 621 11.55 11.10 20.25
CA GLU A 621 11.34 9.66 20.13
C GLU A 621 10.23 9.18 21.07
N CYS A 622 10.28 9.61 22.35
CA CYS A 622 9.25 9.30 23.34
C CYS A 622 7.86 9.79 22.89
N GLU A 623 7.79 11.02 22.36
CA GLU A 623 6.55 11.60 21.85
C GLU A 623 5.99 10.78 20.66
N ALA A 624 6.86 10.32 19.75
CA ALA A 624 6.46 9.46 18.64
C ALA A 624 5.87 8.13 19.13
N ILE A 625 6.52 7.46 20.08
CA ILE A 625 6.01 6.22 20.68
C ILE A 625 4.67 6.45 21.39
N LYS A 626 4.55 7.53 22.16
CA LYS A 626 3.33 7.90 22.86
C LYS A 626 2.18 8.13 21.89
N LYS A 627 2.44 8.85 20.78
CA LYS A 627 1.47 9.06 19.70
C LYS A 627 0.97 7.73 19.11
N VAL A 628 1.87 6.79 18.82
CA VAL A 628 1.49 5.46 18.30
C VAL A 628 0.62 4.68 19.30
N ARG A 629 1.03 4.61 20.57
CA ARG A 629 0.31 3.84 21.59
C ARG A 629 -1.03 4.47 21.97
N GLU A 630 -1.03 5.75 22.35
CA GLU A 630 -2.17 6.39 23.03
C GLU A 630 -3.15 7.03 22.05
N GLN A 631 -2.63 7.74 21.04
CA GLN A 631 -3.46 8.43 20.05
C GLN A 631 -3.94 7.45 18.97
N MET A 632 -3.05 6.60 18.44
CA MET A 632 -3.43 5.61 17.42
C MET A 632 -4.00 4.32 18.00
N GLY A 633 -3.85 4.07 19.30
CA GLY A 633 -4.41 2.88 19.96
C GLY A 633 -3.63 1.58 19.73
N LEU A 634 -2.40 1.67 19.23
CA LEU A 634 -1.55 0.52 18.93
C LEU A 634 -0.78 0.07 20.19
N ILE A 635 -1.52 -0.44 21.17
CA ILE A 635 -0.98 -0.85 22.49
C ILE A 635 -0.15 -2.13 22.47
N ASN A 636 -0.11 -2.84 21.33
CA ASN A 636 0.78 -3.99 21.11
C ASN A 636 2.26 -3.56 20.90
N LEU A 637 2.56 -2.26 20.83
CA LEU A 637 3.91 -1.71 20.74
C LEU A 637 4.64 -1.69 22.10
N LYS A 638 5.65 -2.53 22.31
CA LYS A 638 6.54 -2.46 23.49
C LYS A 638 7.82 -1.73 23.14
N VAL A 639 8.57 -1.29 24.14
CA VAL A 639 9.82 -0.52 23.94
C VAL A 639 11.00 -1.29 24.49
N MET A 640 12.15 -1.19 23.83
CA MET A 640 13.40 -1.82 24.25
C MET A 640 14.54 -0.81 24.28
N ILE A 641 15.28 -0.80 25.40
CA ILE A 641 16.43 0.07 25.63
C ILE A 641 17.71 -0.64 25.22
N PRO A 642 18.44 -0.16 24.19
CA PRO A 642 19.74 -0.68 23.83
C PRO A 642 20.85 -0.11 24.71
N PHE A 643 21.95 -0.85 24.77
CA PHE A 643 23.27 -0.46 25.29
C PHE A 643 23.23 0.12 26.72
N CYS A 644 22.38 -0.44 27.58
CA CYS A 644 22.22 -0.02 28.97
C CYS A 644 23.35 -0.61 29.84
N ARG A 645 24.36 0.21 30.18
CA ARG A 645 25.60 -0.30 30.78
C ARG A 645 25.47 -0.67 32.25
N THR A 646 24.65 0.08 32.98
CA THR A 646 24.53 -0.03 34.45
C THR A 646 23.09 0.09 34.93
N LEU A 647 22.82 -0.40 36.14
CA LEU A 647 21.51 -0.26 36.79
C LEU A 647 21.10 1.21 36.95
N ASN A 648 22.06 2.10 37.20
CA ASN A 648 21.79 3.54 37.32
C ASN A 648 21.41 4.17 35.99
N GLU A 649 22.05 3.76 34.88
CA GLU A 649 21.61 4.18 33.54
C GLU A 649 20.17 3.74 33.28
N GLY A 650 19.84 2.47 33.55
CA GLY A 650 18.48 1.95 33.40
C GLY A 650 17.45 2.78 34.15
N LYS A 651 17.69 3.06 35.44
CA LYS A 651 16.81 3.92 36.25
C LYS A 651 16.66 5.34 35.69
N LYS A 652 17.76 5.95 35.20
CA LYS A 652 17.72 7.29 34.58
C LYS A 652 16.93 7.30 33.28
N VAL A 653 17.05 6.27 32.45
CA VAL A 653 16.28 6.14 31.21
C VAL A 653 14.80 5.99 31.52
N ILE A 654 14.42 5.10 32.43
CA ILE A 654 13.01 4.93 32.85
C ILE A 654 12.44 6.25 33.39
N ALA A 655 13.18 6.97 34.23
CA ALA A 655 12.77 8.28 34.73
C ALA A 655 12.61 9.31 33.58
N THR A 656 13.55 9.34 32.64
CA THR A 656 13.50 10.24 31.47
C THR A 656 12.31 9.92 30.56
N MET A 657 12.00 8.65 30.33
CA MET A 657 10.80 8.24 29.59
C MET A 657 9.53 8.67 30.33
N ALA A 658 9.48 8.50 31.65
CA ALA A 658 8.35 8.91 32.48
C ALA A 658 8.14 10.43 32.47
N GLU A 659 9.21 11.24 32.47
CA GLU A 659 9.18 12.70 32.30
C GLU A 659 8.52 13.10 30.96
N ASN A 660 8.75 12.30 29.90
CA ASN A 660 8.16 12.49 28.58
C ASN A 660 6.80 11.78 28.42
N GLY A 661 6.22 11.27 29.51
CA GLY A 661 4.89 10.69 29.54
C GLY A 661 4.79 9.23 29.09
N LEU A 662 5.91 8.49 29.02
CA LEU A 662 5.94 7.04 28.84
C LEU A 662 6.29 6.37 30.16
N LYS A 663 5.27 6.05 30.97
CA LYS A 663 5.45 5.37 32.25
C LYS A 663 5.27 3.87 32.09
N GLN A 664 6.21 3.12 32.64
CA GLN A 664 6.16 1.65 32.67
C GLN A 664 4.84 1.17 33.30
N SER A 665 4.31 0.08 32.77
CA SER A 665 3.01 -0.53 33.12
C SER A 665 1.76 0.32 32.85
N GLU A 666 1.88 1.63 32.62
CA GLU A 666 0.75 2.50 32.25
C GLU A 666 0.26 2.15 30.83
N ASN A 667 -1.05 1.98 30.68
CA ASN A 667 -1.67 1.53 29.42
C ASN A 667 -1.05 0.24 28.85
N GLY A 668 -0.49 -0.63 29.70
CA GLY A 668 0.17 -1.87 29.29
C GLY A 668 1.50 -1.66 28.54
N LEU A 669 2.21 -0.55 28.79
CA LEU A 669 3.57 -0.35 28.30
C LEU A 669 4.52 -1.27 29.05
N GLU A 670 5.18 -2.18 28.33
CA GLU A 670 6.34 -2.93 28.84
C GLU A 670 7.61 -2.33 28.25
N ILE A 671 8.64 -2.20 29.09
CA ILE A 671 9.95 -1.67 28.74
C ILE A 671 10.98 -2.77 28.97
N TYR A 672 11.58 -3.20 27.86
CA TYR A 672 12.60 -4.23 27.80
C TYR A 672 13.98 -3.57 27.82
N THR A 673 15.02 -4.33 28.19
CA THR A 673 16.40 -3.96 27.90
C THR A 673 17.04 -5.00 27.00
N MET A 674 17.91 -4.54 26.10
CA MET A 674 18.76 -5.45 25.35
C MET A 674 19.86 -5.97 26.29
N VAL A 675 20.04 -7.28 26.35
CA VAL A 675 21.11 -7.96 27.09
C VAL A 675 22.24 -8.21 26.10
N GLU A 676 23.10 -7.20 25.99
CA GLU A 676 24.15 -7.16 24.95
C GLU A 676 25.51 -6.71 25.48
N ILE A 677 25.61 -6.44 26.78
CA ILE A 677 26.85 -6.09 27.46
C ILE A 677 27.09 -7.13 28.56
N PRO A 678 28.34 -7.58 28.81
CA PRO A 678 28.63 -8.53 29.89
C PRO A 678 28.10 -8.09 31.27
N SER A 679 28.05 -6.78 31.55
CA SER A 679 27.44 -6.26 32.78
C SER A 679 25.94 -6.57 32.89
N ASN A 680 25.21 -6.60 31.77
CA ASN A 680 23.80 -7.01 31.75
C ASN A 680 23.64 -8.46 32.17
N VAL A 681 24.53 -9.33 31.69
CA VAL A 681 24.49 -10.77 32.01
C VAL A 681 24.84 -11.01 33.48
N ILE A 682 25.93 -10.42 33.95
CA ILE A 682 26.42 -10.59 35.33
C ILE A 682 25.38 -10.09 36.35
N LEU A 683 24.65 -9.02 36.03
CA LEU A 683 23.66 -8.40 36.90
C LEU A 683 22.22 -8.60 36.41
N ALA A 684 21.94 -9.63 35.61
CA ALA A 684 20.65 -9.82 34.95
C ALA A 684 19.47 -9.83 35.93
N GLU A 685 19.60 -10.53 37.07
CA GLU A 685 18.58 -10.55 38.12
C GLU A 685 18.26 -9.14 38.68
N LYS A 686 19.25 -8.23 38.71
CA LYS A 686 19.05 -6.85 39.16
C LYS A 686 18.49 -5.95 38.08
N PHE A 687 18.82 -6.22 36.81
CA PHE A 687 18.17 -5.55 35.69
C PHE A 687 16.68 -5.94 35.58
N ALA A 688 16.30 -7.15 35.99
CA ALA A 688 14.91 -7.61 36.02
C ALA A 688 14.05 -6.84 37.04
N GLU A 689 14.66 -6.21 38.05
CA GLU A 689 13.94 -5.30 38.96
C GLU A 689 13.56 -3.96 38.30
N ILE A 690 14.12 -3.65 37.13
CA ILE A 690 13.95 -2.37 36.40
C ILE A 690 13.14 -2.57 35.11
N PHE A 691 13.33 -3.69 34.41
CA PHE A 691 12.78 -3.93 33.07
C PHE A 691 11.80 -5.11 33.08
N ASP A 692 10.78 -5.03 32.23
CA ASP A 692 9.73 -6.06 32.13
C ASP A 692 10.16 -7.29 31.32
N GLY A 693 11.25 -7.17 30.57
CA GLY A 693 11.73 -8.21 29.68
C GLY A 693 13.13 -7.95 29.14
N PHE A 694 13.71 -8.99 28.58
CA PHE A 694 15.04 -9.02 28.00
C PHE A 694 15.01 -9.45 26.54
N SER A 695 15.96 -8.94 25.77
CA SER A 695 16.26 -9.44 24.43
C SER A 695 17.76 -9.51 24.27
N ILE A 696 18.29 -10.69 23.99
CA ILE A 696 19.73 -10.90 23.85
C ILE A 696 20.16 -10.34 22.49
N GLY A 697 21.05 -9.34 22.54
CA GLY A 697 21.79 -8.83 21.38
C GLY A 697 23.08 -9.62 21.24
N SER A 698 23.02 -10.81 20.65
CA SER A 698 24.14 -11.77 20.61
C SER A 698 25.37 -11.21 19.89
N ASN A 699 25.17 -10.32 18.91
CA ASN A 699 26.24 -9.64 18.19
C ASN A 699 27.14 -8.78 19.10
N ASP A 700 26.55 -7.81 19.79
CA ASP A 700 27.29 -6.91 20.68
C ASP A 700 27.78 -7.67 21.92
N LEU A 701 27.00 -8.64 22.42
CA LEU A 701 27.43 -9.48 23.54
C LEU A 701 28.68 -10.28 23.21
N THR A 702 28.73 -10.90 22.03
CA THR A 702 29.88 -11.68 21.57
C THR A 702 31.09 -10.77 21.35
N GLN A 703 30.90 -9.63 20.67
CA GLN A 703 31.97 -8.65 20.45
C GLN A 703 32.61 -8.21 21.77
N LEU A 704 31.80 -7.86 22.77
CA LEU A 704 32.29 -7.38 24.07
C LEU A 704 32.84 -8.49 24.97
N THR A 705 32.32 -9.71 24.85
CA THR A 705 32.82 -10.88 25.59
C THR A 705 34.19 -11.30 25.07
N LEU A 706 34.39 -11.26 23.76
CA LEU A 706 35.65 -11.66 23.11
C LEU A 706 36.64 -10.50 22.92
N GLY A 707 36.20 -9.25 23.09
CA GLY A 707 37.01 -8.07 22.82
C GLY A 707 37.33 -7.88 21.34
N ILE A 708 36.35 -8.15 20.47
CA ILE A 708 36.49 -8.14 19.02
C ILE A 708 35.55 -7.09 18.42
N ASP A 709 36.08 -6.28 17.50
CA ASP A 709 35.26 -5.53 16.56
C ASP A 709 35.06 -6.39 15.32
N ARG A 710 33.80 -6.74 15.03
CA ARG A 710 33.49 -7.61 13.87
C ARG A 710 33.64 -6.88 12.54
N ASP A 711 33.57 -5.55 12.55
CA ASP A 711 33.72 -4.71 11.35
C ASP A 711 35.21 -4.52 11.00
N SER A 712 36.13 -4.95 11.89
CA SER A 712 37.57 -4.97 11.63
C SER A 712 37.95 -6.07 10.66
N GLU A 713 38.57 -5.71 9.53
CA GLU A 713 39.05 -6.66 8.52
C GLU A 713 40.04 -7.71 9.07
N LEU A 714 40.81 -7.35 10.11
CA LEU A 714 41.79 -8.23 10.73
C LEU A 714 41.17 -9.18 11.75
N MET A 715 40.21 -8.68 12.55
CA MET A 715 39.68 -9.41 13.71
C MET A 715 38.32 -10.06 13.47
N GLY A 716 37.55 -9.62 12.47
CA GLY A 716 36.19 -10.11 12.21
C GLY A 716 36.10 -11.61 11.93
N LYS A 717 37.19 -12.26 11.48
CA LYS A 717 37.25 -13.73 11.30
C LYS A 717 37.22 -14.52 12.60
N LEU A 718 37.54 -13.87 13.74
CA LEU A 718 37.51 -14.49 15.07
C LEU A 718 36.15 -14.36 15.75
N PHE A 719 35.21 -13.62 15.15
CA PHE A 719 33.86 -13.48 15.67
C PHE A 719 33.07 -14.78 15.43
N ASP A 720 32.64 -15.43 16.52
CA ASP A 720 31.76 -16.58 16.48
C ASP A 720 30.78 -16.54 17.66
N GLU A 721 29.48 -16.45 17.35
CA GLU A 721 28.41 -16.48 18.36
C GLU A 721 28.29 -17.87 19.03
N ASN A 722 28.86 -18.92 18.43
CA ASN A 722 28.96 -20.25 19.00
C ASN A 722 30.15 -20.43 19.95
N ASP A 723 31.02 -19.42 20.10
CA ASP A 723 32.13 -19.50 21.04
C ASP A 723 31.63 -19.86 22.45
N ALA A 724 32.41 -20.67 23.17
CA ALA A 724 32.03 -21.17 24.48
C ALA A 724 31.78 -20.03 25.49
N ALA A 725 32.55 -18.94 25.42
CA ALA A 725 32.36 -17.79 26.28
C ALA A 725 31.06 -17.05 25.96
N ALA A 726 30.75 -16.86 24.67
CA ALA A 726 29.50 -16.23 24.23
C ALA A 726 28.28 -17.06 24.64
N LYS A 727 28.29 -18.39 24.39
CA LYS A 727 27.21 -19.30 24.81
C LYS A 727 27.04 -19.33 26.32
N GLN A 728 28.14 -19.27 27.09
CA GLN A 728 28.06 -19.20 28.55
C GLN A 728 27.38 -17.92 29.03
N MET A 729 27.68 -16.76 28.41
CA MET A 729 27.01 -15.50 28.72
C MET A 729 25.51 -15.56 28.40
N ILE A 730 25.14 -16.11 27.25
CA ILE A 730 23.74 -16.31 26.85
C ILE A 730 23.00 -17.21 27.85
N LYS A 731 23.61 -18.34 28.21
CA LYS A 731 23.08 -19.29 29.20
C LYS A 731 22.81 -18.61 30.54
N MET A 732 23.79 -17.85 31.06
CA MET A 732 23.64 -17.13 32.33
C MET A 732 22.49 -16.11 32.29
N ALA A 733 22.31 -15.42 31.17
CA ALA A 733 21.21 -14.48 30.99
C ALA A 733 19.84 -15.18 31.01
N ILE A 734 19.69 -16.29 30.27
CA ILE A 734 18.46 -17.08 30.21
C ILE A 734 18.11 -17.63 31.61
N GLN A 735 19.09 -18.21 32.31
CA GLN A 735 18.86 -18.75 33.65
C GLN A 735 18.43 -17.68 34.66
N SER A 736 19.04 -16.49 34.59
CA SER A 736 18.66 -15.36 35.44
C SER A 736 17.25 -14.86 35.13
N ALA A 737 16.87 -14.82 33.86
CA ALA A 737 15.54 -14.43 33.42
C ALA A 737 14.47 -15.43 33.91
N ILE A 738 14.71 -16.74 33.75
CA ILE A 738 13.82 -17.80 34.24
C ILE A 738 13.64 -17.69 35.77
N LYS A 739 14.72 -17.51 36.52
CA LYS A 739 14.67 -17.38 37.99
C LYS A 739 13.84 -16.17 38.45
N THR A 740 13.88 -15.08 37.68
CA THR A 740 13.13 -13.85 37.97
C THR A 740 11.76 -13.79 37.30
N GLN A 741 11.39 -14.81 36.51
CA GLN A 741 10.18 -14.85 35.68
C GLN A 741 10.10 -13.67 34.68
N THR A 742 11.27 -13.18 34.25
CA THR A 742 11.39 -12.12 33.26
C THR A 742 11.38 -12.75 31.87
N LYS A 743 10.55 -12.24 30.96
CA LYS A 743 10.53 -12.71 29.56
C LYS A 743 11.90 -12.49 28.93
N ILE A 744 12.42 -13.47 28.18
CA ILE A 744 13.69 -13.36 27.48
C ILE A 744 13.59 -13.87 26.04
N GLY A 745 13.95 -13.00 25.10
CA GLY A 745 14.13 -13.34 23.69
C GLY A 745 15.58 -13.27 23.24
N LEU A 746 15.84 -13.73 22.02
CA LEU A 746 17.11 -13.48 21.31
C LEU A 746 16.84 -12.91 19.93
N CYS A 747 17.67 -11.95 19.51
CA CYS A 747 17.63 -11.36 18.17
C CYS A 747 18.94 -11.64 17.43
N GLY A 748 18.91 -12.55 16.46
CA GLY A 748 20.11 -12.95 15.71
C GLY A 748 19.80 -14.02 14.67
N GLN A 749 20.70 -14.17 13.69
CA GLN A 749 20.57 -15.19 12.64
C GLN A 749 21.17 -16.54 13.03
N ALA A 750 22.07 -16.61 14.03
CA ALA A 750 22.67 -17.86 14.45
C ALA A 750 21.70 -19.05 14.65
N PRO A 751 20.48 -18.89 15.22
CA PRO A 751 19.56 -20.03 15.38
C PRO A 751 18.96 -20.56 14.05
N SER A 752 18.93 -19.76 12.98
CA SER A 752 18.52 -20.26 11.65
C SER A 752 19.66 -20.98 10.96
N ASP A 753 20.88 -20.50 11.15
CA ASP A 753 22.06 -20.97 10.43
C ASP A 753 22.67 -22.21 11.09
N PHE A 754 22.57 -22.31 12.42
CA PHE A 754 23.14 -23.37 13.25
C PHE A 754 22.02 -24.07 14.06
N PRO A 755 21.50 -25.22 13.60
CA PRO A 755 20.46 -25.97 14.30
C PRO A 755 20.83 -26.33 15.76
N GLU A 756 22.11 -26.58 16.04
CA GLU A 756 22.64 -26.84 17.38
C GLU A 756 22.57 -25.61 18.30
N PHE A 757 22.63 -24.40 17.74
CA PHE A 757 22.46 -23.17 18.49
C PHE A 757 20.99 -22.95 18.84
N ALA A 758 20.07 -23.19 17.88
CA ALA A 758 18.63 -23.22 18.18
C ALA A 758 18.31 -24.27 19.26
N ALA A 759 18.85 -25.47 19.15
CA ALA A 759 18.68 -26.52 20.16
C ALA A 759 19.19 -26.08 21.54
N PHE A 760 20.37 -25.44 21.60
CA PHE A 760 20.90 -24.87 22.83
C PHE A 760 19.93 -23.87 23.47
N LEU A 761 19.42 -22.89 22.70
CA LEU A 761 18.50 -21.88 23.23
C LEU A 761 17.19 -22.48 23.75
N VAL A 762 16.60 -23.41 22.99
CA VAL A 762 15.35 -24.09 23.38
C VAL A 762 15.59 -24.96 24.62
N ASN A 763 16.73 -25.66 24.71
CA ASN A 763 17.09 -26.48 25.87
C ASN A 763 17.30 -25.64 27.15
N GLU A 764 17.86 -24.44 27.03
CA GLU A 764 18.00 -23.52 28.17
C GLU A 764 16.68 -22.83 28.54
N GLY A 765 15.63 -22.95 27.72
CA GLY A 765 14.28 -22.46 28.03
C GLY A 765 14.01 -21.01 27.63
N ILE A 766 14.56 -20.55 26.50
CA ILE A 766 14.26 -19.22 25.96
C ILE A 766 12.76 -19.07 25.61
N ASP A 767 12.18 -17.88 25.79
CA ASP A 767 10.76 -17.65 25.47
C ASP A 767 10.53 -17.39 23.98
N SER A 768 11.43 -16.64 23.34
CA SER A 768 11.27 -16.23 21.94
C SER A 768 12.58 -16.12 21.17
N ILE A 769 12.52 -16.37 19.86
CA ILE A 769 13.65 -16.16 18.94
C ILE A 769 13.17 -15.32 17.76
N SER A 770 13.91 -14.26 17.46
CA SER A 770 13.58 -13.31 16.39
C SER A 770 14.49 -13.46 15.18
N PHE A 771 13.91 -13.59 13.99
CA PHE A 771 14.64 -13.80 12.74
C PHE A 771 14.40 -12.69 11.71
N ASN A 772 15.38 -12.47 10.85
CA ASN A 772 15.11 -11.76 9.60
C ASN A 772 14.10 -12.57 8.75
N PRO A 773 13.32 -11.92 7.87
CA PRO A 773 12.26 -12.59 7.10
C PRO A 773 12.72 -13.81 6.29
N ASP A 774 13.90 -13.73 5.69
CA ASP A 774 14.52 -14.79 4.88
C ASP A 774 14.97 -16.02 5.69
N ALA A 775 15.22 -15.83 6.99
CA ALA A 775 15.67 -16.85 7.92
C ALA A 775 14.54 -17.49 8.73
N LEU A 776 13.35 -16.88 8.74
CA LEU A 776 12.23 -17.23 9.63
C LEU A 776 11.82 -18.71 9.50
N LEU A 777 11.61 -19.19 8.27
CA LEU A 777 11.09 -20.54 8.05
C LEU A 777 12.11 -21.62 8.45
N GLN A 778 13.40 -21.38 8.18
CA GLN A 778 14.46 -22.27 8.63
C GLN A 778 14.57 -22.27 10.16
N GLY A 779 14.43 -21.09 10.79
CA GLY A 779 14.34 -20.96 12.24
C GLY A 779 13.20 -21.79 12.84
N ILE A 780 12.00 -21.71 12.26
CA ILE A 780 10.83 -22.52 12.68
C ILE A 780 11.16 -24.02 12.61
N GLU A 781 11.78 -24.47 11.52
CA GLU A 781 12.15 -25.88 11.36
C GLU A 781 13.16 -26.32 12.43
N ASN A 782 14.20 -25.52 12.67
CA ASN A 782 15.25 -25.83 13.65
C ASN A 782 14.68 -25.88 15.09
N ILE A 783 13.80 -24.94 15.43
CA ILE A 783 13.15 -24.90 16.76
C ILE A 783 12.23 -26.11 16.94
N ASN A 784 11.43 -26.48 15.93
CA ASN A 784 10.59 -27.68 16.02
C ASN A 784 11.43 -28.95 16.24
N LYS A 785 12.55 -29.12 15.51
CA LYS A 785 13.48 -30.24 15.71
C LYS A 785 14.04 -30.27 17.12
N ALA A 786 14.41 -29.11 17.67
CA ALA A 786 14.89 -28.98 19.05
C ALA A 786 13.81 -29.39 20.08
N GLU A 787 12.60 -28.89 19.93
CA GLU A 787 11.48 -29.22 20.84
C GLU A 787 11.06 -30.69 20.78
N GLU A 788 11.12 -31.32 19.60
CA GLU A 788 10.86 -32.74 19.44
C GLU A 788 11.93 -33.59 20.13
N SER A 789 13.20 -33.21 19.97
CA SER A 789 14.33 -33.87 20.63
C SER A 789 14.23 -33.79 22.16
N LEU A 790 13.87 -32.62 22.71
CA LEU A 790 13.59 -32.41 24.13
C LEU A 790 12.46 -33.29 24.66
N LYS A 791 11.36 -33.42 23.91
CA LYS A 791 10.22 -34.29 24.31
C LYS A 791 10.62 -35.76 24.39
N VAL A 792 11.44 -36.22 23.44
CA VAL A 792 11.96 -37.60 23.44
C VAL A 792 12.88 -37.83 24.65
N ALA A 793 13.79 -36.89 24.93
CA ALA A 793 14.69 -36.97 26.09
C ALA A 793 13.94 -36.99 27.43
N ASN A 794 12.94 -36.13 27.60
CA ASN A 794 12.13 -36.09 28.83
C ASN A 794 11.32 -37.39 29.02
N LYS A 795 10.71 -37.93 27.95
CA LYS A 795 10.03 -39.23 28.03
C LYS A 795 10.97 -40.38 28.37
N ALA A 796 12.19 -40.38 27.85
CA ALA A 796 13.19 -41.39 28.17
C ALA A 796 13.60 -41.34 29.65
N ASN A 797 13.75 -40.14 30.21
CA ASN A 797 14.03 -39.95 31.64
C ASN A 797 12.87 -40.40 32.53
N ASP A 798 11.62 -40.08 32.15
CA ASP A 798 10.44 -40.55 32.89
C ASP A 798 10.36 -42.09 32.90
N PHE A 799 10.72 -42.76 31.80
CA PHE A 799 10.77 -44.23 31.73
C PHE A 799 11.87 -44.87 32.61
N ILE A 800 12.93 -44.13 32.94
CA ILE A 800 14.01 -44.58 33.82
C ILE A 800 13.63 -44.44 35.30
N PHE A 801 12.76 -43.49 35.65
CA PHE A 801 12.25 -43.32 37.03
C PHE A 801 11.10 -44.27 37.42
N TYR A 802 10.48 -44.95 36.45
CA TYR A 802 9.44 -45.97 36.68
C TYR A 802 9.96 -47.42 36.65
N LYS A 803 11.28 -47.62 36.59
CA LYS A 803 11.96 -48.90 36.85
C LYS A 803 12.81 -48.79 38.10
#